data_AF-A0AAW1JID8-F1
#
_entry.id   AF-A0AAW1JID8-F1
#
_cell.length_a   1.000
_cell.length_b   1.000
_cell.length_c   1.000
_cell.angle_alpha   90.00
_cell.angle_beta   90.00
_cell.angle_gamma   90.00
#
_symmetry.space_group_name_H-M   'P 1'
#
loop_
_entity.id
_entity.type
_entity.pdbx_description
1 polymer ?
#
loop_
_entity_poly.entity_id
_entity_poly.type
_entity_poly.pdbx_seq_one_letter_code
_entity_poly.pdbx_strand_id
1 'polypeptide(L)'
;MIILHSSAYKRIRYDKQGLDPKIIGGTDAKIEDFPFMVRIEIHEGGAFLICGASYIKPTWVLTAAHCIDANDGDISLPPSVPSQEDMVICIMEKDDAKQIKYQIGQSKKLIIHPGYFRNHTSVANDLGLILLQNPFSITTKAKIGKLIDTEIDYSGASVFIIGWGATKVTDTPANITQPRKLQMLKTVVHNMDECRRRTRSKATICIGKEGGISCSGDSGSPLVYNNMVIGVCSYGFGCSGETAVYGNVYNHLDWIKEVTEGCRKDLIIAKGKRKKRAYIIGGITALIVLGLVIALVVVLTSKSNESEVPAVVESPVTLENFLEGKLSPKSFNASWTSNHALFYRDETGSIVLYNVATNSTDIVLPHTWTYLMNGFNYQLSPDEKYMMIARDYQKLYRHTYSARYTVVDLSSRLELKLGGEDAVLQYSTWAPTGNGVAFVSNNNIYYKSDAFEGDLVNVTTDGKEGHIYNGVPDWVYEEEVFGSDHAMWFSENGRKLAYIKFDDESIDTMTIPYYGIPGSLDSQYTKIVNIRYPKPGTANPKVSLHVYNAEARTTMNLDTPTGLNDPIISTVSWATNEILVVTWLNRVQNEAFLVSYDTTSFASASTYQLISHIKQENGWLEMFTPPVFSKDGSQLLLILSHDQGGDAGSYRHITRYNVAANSAGVALTSGKFVVTEILGWNDDTIYYLANTPADPAVQHFYSLSVTSSESTCISCDIKTSAKGEDYFSYYVFNCAGPGFPEISLFNANHEKLMVWEDNADLIEMLDKEHSMPKIQRLEFNISDEFKAQVLLKLPPNMDLSGNTKYPMVVNVYGGPDSYQVLEKFSVDWGSYLAVNKSIIYATIDGRLSGLKGDKILFSGYRNLGTVEVEDQISVTQQIQQTVPYVDGTRTAIWGWSYGGYAAGLALATDTKSIFKCAMSVAPITDWTLYVAPITDWTLYDSIYTERFMGLPTPDDNGEGYDNAKLLTRFEGIRDKEYFLIHGTFDDNVHYQQSMLWSKVLEHQDVLFRQQSYTDEDHSLASVRPHLYHSLENFLDECFIENVQN
;
A
#
# COMPACT_ATOMS: atom_id res chain seq x y z
N MET A 1 -21.55 -3.53 37.43
CA MET A 1 -20.90 -3.05 38.67
C MET A 1 -20.29 -4.23 39.41
N ILE A 2 -18.98 -4.45 39.22
CA ILE A 2 -18.02 -5.13 40.12
C ILE A 2 -16.65 -4.80 39.52
N ILE A 3 -15.66 -4.46 40.36
CA ILE A 3 -14.33 -3.99 39.94
C ILE A 3 -13.35 -5.14 40.17
N LEU A 4 -12.51 -5.44 39.17
CA LEU A 4 -11.27 -6.21 39.37
C LEU A 4 -10.11 -5.48 38.68
N HIS A 5 -9.14 -5.04 39.49
CA HIS A 5 -7.91 -4.40 39.01
C HIS A 5 -6.96 -5.43 38.40
N SER A 6 -6.23 -5.03 37.35
CA SER A 6 -5.05 -5.74 36.90
C SER A 6 -3.94 -5.65 37.95
N SER A 7 -3.26 -6.76 38.23
CA SER A 7 -2.03 -6.77 39.03
C SER A 7 -1.12 -7.93 38.63
N ALA A 8 -0.26 -7.69 37.64
CA ALA A 8 0.73 -8.66 37.17
C ALA A 8 2.11 -8.05 36.81
N TYR A 9 2.45 -6.86 37.32
CA TYR A 9 3.84 -6.40 37.29
C TYR A 9 4.70 -7.29 38.22
N LYS A 10 5.42 -8.25 37.62
CA LYS A 10 6.36 -9.12 38.33
C LYS A 10 7.45 -8.27 39.00
N ARG A 11 7.46 -8.22 40.33
CA ARG A 11 8.55 -7.67 41.13
C ARG A 11 9.84 -8.46 40.87
N ILE A 12 10.75 -7.91 40.06
CA ILE A 12 12.13 -8.39 40.00
C ILE A 12 12.80 -8.09 41.35
N ARG A 13 13.40 -9.11 41.98
CA ARG A 13 14.17 -8.95 43.23
C ARG A 13 15.54 -8.40 42.89
N TYR A 14 15.85 -7.21 43.41
CA TYR A 14 17.20 -6.63 43.30
C TYR A 14 18.14 -7.27 44.32
N ASP A 15 19.19 -7.94 43.83
CA ASP A 15 20.24 -8.46 44.71
C ASP A 15 21.12 -7.32 45.28
N LYS A 16 21.64 -7.55 46.49
CA LYS A 16 22.49 -6.62 47.22
C LYS A 16 23.96 -7.01 47.09
N GLN A 17 24.65 -6.41 46.14
CA GLN A 17 26.10 -6.20 46.24
C GLN A 17 26.46 -4.86 45.58
N GLY A 18 27.25 -4.06 46.30
CA GLY A 18 27.37 -2.63 46.04
C GLY A 18 28.60 -2.24 45.23
N LEU A 19 28.40 -1.28 44.32
CA LEU A 19 29.40 -0.37 43.76
C LEU A 19 28.67 0.97 43.48
N ASP A 20 29.14 2.09 44.04
CA ASP A 20 28.59 3.43 43.79
C ASP A 20 29.04 3.98 42.41
N PRO A 21 28.12 4.34 41.48
CA PRO A 21 28.44 4.99 40.19
C PRO A 21 28.05 6.50 40.18
N LYS A 22 28.74 7.37 39.42
CA LYS A 22 28.81 8.85 39.65
C LYS A 22 28.50 9.89 38.52
N ILE A 23 28.31 9.50 37.25
CA ILE A 23 28.77 10.30 36.07
C ILE A 23 30.30 10.55 36.09
N ILE A 24 30.93 10.82 34.94
CA ILE A 24 32.36 11.16 34.86
C ILE A 24 32.58 12.54 35.52
N GLY A 25 33.01 12.52 36.78
CA GLY A 25 33.24 13.73 37.60
C GLY A 25 32.04 14.26 38.38
N GLY A 26 30.86 13.63 38.25
CA GLY A 26 29.61 14.09 38.85
C GLY A 26 29.36 13.67 40.31
N THR A 27 28.19 14.05 40.81
CA THR A 27 27.67 13.71 42.15
C THR A 27 26.18 13.40 42.11
N ASP A 28 25.70 12.59 43.07
CA ASP A 28 24.26 12.32 43.27
C ASP A 28 23.42 13.61 43.27
N ALA A 29 22.49 13.70 42.33
CA ALA A 29 21.50 14.77 42.29
C ALA A 29 20.36 14.46 43.26
N LYS A 30 19.87 15.50 43.95
CA LYS A 30 18.55 15.42 44.57
C LYS A 30 17.51 15.66 43.49
N ILE A 31 16.57 14.74 43.36
CA ILE A 31 15.45 14.90 42.44
C ILE A 31 14.62 16.14 42.76
N GLU A 32 14.52 16.50 44.04
CA GLU A 32 13.80 17.68 44.51
C GLU A 32 14.36 18.99 43.94
N ASP A 33 15.63 19.01 43.52
CA ASP A 33 16.30 20.17 42.91
C ASP A 33 16.01 20.26 41.39
N PHE A 34 15.62 19.14 40.74
CA PHE A 34 15.33 19.05 39.29
C PHE A 34 13.99 18.33 39.00
N PRO A 35 12.85 18.88 39.45
CA PRO A 35 11.54 18.20 39.50
C PRO A 35 10.87 17.98 38.13
N PHE A 36 11.55 18.31 37.03
CA PHE A 36 11.11 18.15 35.64
C PHE A 36 11.86 17.06 34.88
N MET A 37 12.81 16.36 35.52
CA MET A 37 13.58 15.29 34.89
C MET A 37 12.72 14.06 34.60
N VAL A 38 12.67 13.70 33.31
CA VAL A 38 12.03 12.50 32.80
C VAL A 38 13.11 11.51 32.38
N ARG A 39 12.86 10.23 32.61
CA ARG A 39 13.65 9.09 32.16
C ARG A 39 12.84 8.35 31.10
N ILE A 40 13.45 8.10 29.96
CA ILE A 40 12.90 7.24 28.91
C ILE A 40 13.70 5.95 28.97
N GLU A 41 13.02 4.82 29.18
CA GLU A 41 13.61 3.49 29.04
C GLU A 41 13.06 2.82 27.78
N ILE A 42 13.94 2.20 27.01
CA ILE A 42 13.61 1.43 25.82
C ILE A 42 14.14 0.02 26.03
N HIS A 43 13.26 -0.98 25.93
CA HIS A 43 13.54 -2.39 26.20
C HIS A 43 13.29 -3.19 24.92
N GLU A 44 14.35 -3.63 24.23
CA GLU A 44 14.21 -4.19 22.88
C GLU A 44 15.30 -5.23 22.58
N GLY A 45 14.93 -6.41 22.07
CA GLY A 45 15.88 -7.43 21.61
C GLY A 45 16.89 -7.96 22.66
N GLY A 46 16.68 -7.68 23.95
CA GLY A 46 17.65 -7.93 25.02
C GLY A 46 18.68 -6.80 25.24
N ALA A 47 18.64 -5.75 24.43
CA ALA A 47 19.28 -4.47 24.69
C ALA A 47 18.38 -3.58 25.58
N PHE A 48 19.02 -2.66 26.29
CA PHE A 48 18.36 -1.72 27.19
C PHE A 48 19.01 -0.35 27.04
N LEU A 49 18.24 0.63 26.57
CA LEU A 49 18.68 2.01 26.39
C LEU A 49 17.96 2.94 27.37
N ILE A 50 18.72 3.84 27.99
CA ILE A 50 18.18 4.97 28.76
C ILE A 50 18.48 6.26 28.00
N CYS A 51 17.45 7.09 27.82
CA CYS A 51 17.60 8.52 27.54
C CYS A 51 17.04 9.36 28.69
N GLY A 52 17.61 10.55 28.86
CA GLY A 52 17.03 11.61 29.67
C GLY A 52 16.06 12.47 28.86
N ALA A 53 15.18 13.19 29.53
CA ALA A 53 14.25 14.12 28.92
C ALA A 53 13.74 15.16 29.95
N SER A 54 12.99 16.16 29.48
CA SER A 54 12.38 17.21 30.31
C SER A 54 10.87 17.26 30.15
N TYR A 55 10.12 17.30 31.26
CA TYR A 55 8.67 17.57 31.22
C TYR A 55 8.43 19.09 31.08
N ILE A 56 8.00 19.55 29.91
CA ILE A 56 8.03 20.98 29.54
C ILE A 56 6.67 21.68 29.52
N LYS A 57 5.57 20.93 29.43
CA LYS A 57 4.17 21.38 29.52
C LYS A 57 3.29 20.21 29.99
N PRO A 58 2.01 20.42 30.38
CA PRO A 58 1.07 19.31 30.54
C PRO A 58 1.08 18.46 29.26
N THR A 59 1.09 17.13 29.42
CA THR A 59 1.21 16.14 28.33
C THR A 59 2.45 16.22 27.43
N TRP A 60 3.45 17.07 27.67
CA TRP A 60 4.59 17.22 26.74
C TRP A 60 5.96 17.03 27.37
N VAL A 61 6.75 16.17 26.76
CA VAL A 61 8.14 15.87 27.12
C VAL A 61 9.07 16.24 25.96
N LEU A 62 10.21 16.87 26.26
CA LEU A 62 11.26 17.25 25.31
C LEU A 62 12.49 16.37 25.53
N THR A 63 13.01 15.78 24.46
CA THR A 63 14.17 14.87 24.42
C THR A 63 14.98 15.10 23.14
N ALA A 64 16.03 14.30 22.89
CA ALA A 64 16.76 14.29 21.62
C ALA A 64 15.96 13.53 20.55
N ALA A 65 16.12 13.90 19.28
CA ALA A 65 15.44 13.20 18.19
C ALA A 65 15.89 11.75 18.10
N HIS A 66 17.20 11.49 18.20
CA HIS A 66 17.76 10.13 18.13
C HIS A 66 17.32 9.19 19.29
N CYS A 67 16.69 9.71 20.34
CA CYS A 67 16.08 8.90 21.41
C CYS A 67 14.66 8.43 21.07
N ILE A 68 14.04 8.94 20.00
CA ILE A 68 12.66 8.65 19.58
C ILE A 68 12.50 8.50 18.06
N ASP A 69 13.61 8.41 17.32
CA ASP A 69 13.62 8.22 15.87
C ASP A 69 13.72 6.74 15.51
N ALA A 70 12.77 6.29 14.69
CA ALA A 70 12.53 4.89 14.35
C ALA A 70 13.20 4.45 13.03
N ASN A 71 13.79 5.38 12.27
CA ASN A 71 14.44 5.06 11.01
C ASN A 71 15.93 4.75 11.24
N ASP A 72 16.37 3.53 10.96
CA ASP A 72 17.79 3.16 11.04
C ASP A 72 18.46 2.90 9.69
N GLY A 73 19.73 3.25 9.65
CA GLY A 73 20.67 3.09 8.55
C GLY A 73 22.13 3.08 9.02
N ASP A 74 22.39 2.80 10.30
CA ASP A 74 23.75 2.60 10.85
C ASP A 74 23.91 1.18 11.43
N ILE A 75 25.08 0.59 11.21
CA ILE A 75 25.35 -0.86 11.23
C ILE A 75 25.85 -1.37 12.60
N SER A 76 25.78 -0.55 13.65
CA SER A 76 26.39 -0.85 14.96
C SER A 76 25.43 -1.09 16.13
N LEU A 77 24.11 -1.01 15.91
CA LEU A 77 23.06 -1.43 16.84
C LEU A 77 21.99 -2.26 16.09
N PRO A 78 21.28 -3.20 16.75
CA PRO A 78 20.36 -4.10 16.07
C PRO A 78 19.13 -3.36 15.50
N PRO A 79 18.58 -3.78 14.34
CA PRO A 79 17.57 -3.03 13.62
C PRO A 79 16.14 -3.45 14.01
N SER A 80 15.48 -2.63 14.83
CA SER A 80 14.02 -2.61 14.94
C SER A 80 13.54 -1.32 15.61
N VAL A 81 12.23 -1.08 15.56
CA VAL A 81 11.57 0.08 16.14
C VAL A 81 11.13 -0.27 17.55
N PRO A 82 11.49 0.51 18.59
CA PRO A 82 10.83 0.38 19.87
C PRO A 82 9.39 0.87 19.70
N SER A 83 8.43 -0.05 19.85
CA SER A 83 7.02 0.30 19.75
C SER A 83 6.66 1.34 20.83
N GLN A 84 5.52 2.03 20.66
CA GLN A 84 5.02 2.91 21.74
C GLN A 84 4.71 2.15 23.05
N GLU A 85 4.68 0.81 23.00
CA GLU A 85 4.47 -0.07 24.15
C GLU A 85 5.79 -0.47 24.85
N ASP A 86 6.92 -0.49 24.13
CA ASP A 86 8.26 -0.81 24.65
C ASP A 86 8.97 0.40 25.29
N MET A 87 8.44 1.61 25.09
CA MET A 87 8.97 2.86 25.63
C MET A 87 8.33 3.23 26.97
N VAL A 88 9.07 3.03 28.07
CA VAL A 88 8.61 3.39 29.42
C VAL A 88 9.05 4.81 29.77
N ILE A 89 8.12 5.77 29.69
CA ILE A 89 8.38 7.18 30.04
C ILE A 89 8.05 7.41 31.52
N CYS A 90 9.09 7.63 32.33
CA CYS A 90 8.96 7.80 33.77
C CYS A 90 9.36 9.21 34.23
N ILE A 91 8.47 9.91 34.93
CA ILE A 91 8.88 11.00 35.83
C ILE A 91 9.02 10.44 37.25
N MET A 92 10.12 10.76 37.91
CA MET A 92 10.36 10.31 39.27
C MET A 92 9.75 11.29 40.29
N GLU A 93 9.37 10.77 41.44
CA GLU A 93 8.87 11.51 42.60
C GLU A 93 9.42 10.85 43.88
N LYS A 94 9.32 11.55 45.02
CA LYS A 94 9.69 10.99 46.33
C LYS A 94 8.48 11.00 47.26
N ASP A 95 8.10 9.84 47.76
CA ASP A 95 6.96 9.72 48.68
C ASP A 95 7.25 10.33 50.06
N ASP A 96 6.24 10.38 50.92
CA ASP A 96 6.37 10.97 52.26
C ASP A 96 7.19 10.08 53.23
N ALA A 97 7.49 8.84 52.84
CA ALA A 97 8.43 7.94 53.50
C ALA A 97 9.88 8.07 52.95
N LYS A 98 10.14 9.05 52.08
CA LYS A 98 11.42 9.36 51.41
C LYS A 98 11.88 8.30 50.38
N GLN A 99 11.01 7.39 49.94
CA GLN A 99 11.30 6.43 48.87
C GLN A 99 11.05 7.05 47.48
N ILE A 100 11.79 6.61 46.47
CA ILE A 100 11.57 7.03 45.08
C ILE A 100 10.37 6.25 44.50
N LYS A 101 9.39 6.96 43.98
CA LYS A 101 8.24 6.44 43.24
C LYS A 101 8.32 6.95 41.80
N TYR A 102 7.87 6.15 40.84
CA TYR A 102 7.80 6.54 39.43
C TYR A 102 6.34 6.77 39.06
N GLN A 103 6.03 7.86 38.36
CA GLN A 103 4.80 7.97 37.58
C GLN A 103 5.15 7.56 36.15
N ILE A 104 4.46 6.55 35.63
CA ILE A 104 4.65 6.04 34.27
C ILE A 104 3.64 6.73 33.36
N GLY A 105 4.10 7.25 32.23
CA GLY A 105 3.29 7.85 31.18
C GLY A 105 3.46 7.05 29.90
N GLN A 106 2.37 6.90 29.14
CA GLN A 106 2.38 6.31 27.81
C GLN A 106 2.47 7.44 26.77
N SER A 107 3.26 7.25 25.72
CA SER A 107 3.25 8.14 24.56
C SER A 107 1.94 7.98 23.78
N LYS A 108 1.41 9.09 23.28
CA LYS A 108 0.35 9.16 22.26
C LYS A 108 0.91 9.52 20.89
N LYS A 109 1.99 10.31 20.84
CA LYS A 109 2.67 10.69 19.59
C LYS A 109 4.14 11.05 19.85
N LEU A 110 5.02 10.58 18.98
CA LEU A 110 6.42 11.01 18.89
C LEU A 110 6.54 12.02 17.74
N ILE A 111 7.25 13.12 17.94
CA ILE A 111 7.39 14.22 16.96
C ILE A 111 8.86 14.64 16.89
N ILE A 112 9.51 14.33 15.79
CA ILE A 112 10.91 14.67 15.51
C ILE A 112 10.96 16.08 14.91
N HIS A 113 11.99 16.87 15.23
CA HIS A 113 12.19 18.17 14.61
C HIS A 113 12.50 18.00 13.10
N PRO A 114 11.78 18.68 12.18
CA PRO A 114 11.84 18.39 10.74
C PRO A 114 13.19 18.69 10.06
N GLY A 115 14.09 19.42 10.74
CA GLY A 115 15.47 19.63 10.29
C GLY A 115 16.48 18.58 10.79
N TYR A 116 16.04 17.53 11.48
CA TYR A 116 16.89 16.43 11.93
C TYR A 116 17.04 15.36 10.84
N PHE A 117 18.27 14.89 10.63
CA PHE A 117 18.59 13.85 9.65
C PHE A 117 19.73 12.98 10.20
N ARG A 118 19.46 11.69 10.44
CA ARG A 118 20.37 10.75 11.14
C ARG A 118 21.72 10.55 10.43
N ASN A 119 21.75 10.61 9.09
CA ASN A 119 22.95 10.43 8.26
C ASN A 119 23.73 11.73 7.94
N HIS A 120 23.37 12.85 8.57
CA HIS A 120 24.12 14.11 8.46
C HIS A 120 24.56 14.58 9.85
N THR A 121 25.66 15.34 9.92
CA THR A 121 26.17 15.92 11.17
C THR A 121 25.31 17.08 11.68
N SER A 122 23.98 16.96 11.63
CA SER A 122 22.97 17.96 12.03
C SER A 122 22.75 17.96 13.55
N VAL A 123 23.85 18.02 14.32
CA VAL A 123 23.86 18.18 15.80
C VAL A 123 23.13 19.43 16.30
N ALA A 124 22.73 20.30 15.36
CA ALA A 124 21.89 21.47 15.58
C ALA A 124 20.46 21.11 15.96
N ASN A 125 19.87 20.15 15.24
CA ASN A 125 18.42 19.98 15.12
C ASN A 125 17.92 18.69 15.80
N ASP A 126 18.79 17.99 16.54
CA ASP A 126 18.51 16.75 17.26
C ASP A 126 17.64 16.98 18.50
N LEU A 127 16.38 17.34 18.25
CA LEU A 127 15.33 17.56 19.25
C LEU A 127 14.07 16.79 18.87
N GLY A 128 13.44 16.17 19.87
CA GLY A 128 12.21 15.40 19.75
C GLY A 128 11.21 15.79 20.85
N LEU A 129 9.93 15.80 20.50
CA LEU A 129 8.81 16.04 21.41
C LEU A 129 7.95 14.78 21.52
N ILE A 130 7.60 14.41 22.75
CA ILE A 130 6.67 13.33 23.04
C ILE A 130 5.40 13.93 23.61
N LEU A 131 4.28 13.68 22.93
CA LEU A 131 2.94 13.88 23.48
C LEU A 131 2.59 12.64 24.31
N LEU A 132 2.29 12.84 25.59
CA LEU A 132 1.78 11.80 26.50
C LEU A 132 0.27 11.65 26.33
N GLN A 133 -0.23 10.42 26.47
CA GLN A 133 -1.67 10.12 26.44
C GLN A 133 -2.41 10.77 27.62
N ASN A 134 -1.76 10.88 28.78
CA ASN A 134 -2.25 11.56 29.97
C ASN A 134 -1.12 12.41 30.60
N PRO A 135 -1.41 13.57 31.20
CA PRO A 135 -0.40 14.37 31.88
C PRO A 135 0.05 13.69 33.18
N PHE A 136 1.33 13.83 33.51
CA PHE A 136 1.81 13.46 34.85
C PHE A 136 1.10 14.30 35.92
N SER A 137 0.77 13.67 37.05
CA SER A 137 0.12 14.33 38.18
C SER A 137 1.09 15.34 38.79
N ILE A 138 0.81 16.63 38.60
CA ILE A 138 1.61 17.73 39.14
C ILE A 138 1.37 17.79 40.66
N THR A 139 2.28 17.18 41.41
CA THR A 139 2.29 17.24 42.87
C THR A 139 3.12 18.44 43.35
N THR A 140 3.35 18.56 44.67
CA THR A 140 4.32 19.52 45.20
C THR A 140 5.77 19.22 44.79
N LYS A 141 6.05 18.03 44.23
CA LYS A 141 7.39 17.47 44.03
C LYS A 141 7.76 17.22 42.55
N ALA A 142 6.80 16.92 41.67
CA ALA A 142 7.01 16.87 40.22
C ALA A 142 6.45 18.14 39.55
N LYS A 143 7.21 18.79 38.65
CA LYS A 143 6.89 20.11 38.09
C LYS A 143 7.25 20.21 36.61
N ILE A 144 6.60 21.14 35.94
CA ILE A 144 6.95 21.55 34.58
C ILE A 144 8.27 22.36 34.60
N GLY A 145 9.23 21.97 33.76
CA GLY A 145 10.50 22.66 33.58
C GLY A 145 10.33 23.93 32.76
N LYS A 146 10.89 25.05 33.24
CA LYS A 146 10.86 26.30 32.48
C LYS A 146 11.88 26.24 31.35
N LEU A 147 11.42 26.34 30.10
CA LEU A 147 12.30 26.61 28.97
C LEU A 147 12.80 28.06 29.00
N ILE A 148 14.02 28.29 28.50
CA ILE A 148 14.48 29.65 28.19
C ILE A 148 13.54 30.31 27.17
N ASP A 149 13.34 31.62 27.27
CA ASP A 149 12.44 32.42 26.42
C ASP A 149 13.14 33.61 25.72
N THR A 150 14.45 33.77 25.96
CA THR A 150 15.25 34.94 25.57
C THR A 150 16.66 34.53 25.10
N GLU A 151 17.20 35.21 24.08
CA GLU A 151 18.57 34.96 23.61
C GLU A 151 19.59 35.51 24.61
N ILE A 152 20.50 34.66 25.06
CA ILE A 152 21.58 35.00 26.01
C ILE A 152 22.87 34.37 25.47
N ASP A 153 23.98 35.11 25.51
CA ASP A 153 25.31 34.51 25.31
C ASP A 153 25.74 33.80 26.60
N TYR A 154 25.85 32.48 26.53
CA TYR A 154 26.26 31.64 27.64
C TYR A 154 27.78 31.45 27.74
N SER A 155 28.60 32.09 26.90
CA SER A 155 30.05 31.92 26.89
C SER A 155 30.69 32.08 28.28
N GLY A 156 31.24 30.99 28.83
CA GLY A 156 31.83 30.94 30.18
C GLY A 156 30.83 30.89 31.34
N ALA A 157 29.52 30.87 31.08
CA ALA A 157 28.49 30.70 32.10
C ALA A 157 28.56 29.28 32.68
N SER A 158 28.33 29.17 34.00
CA SER A 158 28.30 27.87 34.66
C SER A 158 26.91 27.25 34.63
N VAL A 159 26.85 25.99 34.23
CA VAL A 159 25.64 25.24 33.91
C VAL A 159 25.66 23.85 34.55
N PHE A 160 24.50 23.22 34.65
CA PHE A 160 24.36 21.86 35.17
C PHE A 160 23.97 20.89 34.05
N ILE A 161 24.73 19.80 33.94
CA ILE A 161 24.35 18.56 33.26
C ILE A 161 23.61 17.71 34.31
N ILE A 162 22.50 17.09 33.92
CA ILE A 162 21.67 16.25 34.81
C ILE A 162 21.25 15.01 34.02
N GLY A 163 21.47 13.79 34.53
CA GLY A 163 21.17 12.59 33.75
C GLY A 163 21.54 11.26 34.41
N TRP A 164 21.55 10.22 33.58
CA TRP A 164 21.87 8.83 33.94
C TRP A 164 22.95 8.24 33.01
N GLY A 165 23.80 9.08 32.43
CA GLY A 165 24.94 8.64 31.62
C GLY A 165 25.97 7.81 32.38
N ALA A 166 26.77 7.08 31.63
CA ALA A 166 27.79 6.21 32.19
C ALA A 166 28.85 6.98 33.00
N THR A 167 29.43 6.28 33.97
CA THR A 167 30.13 6.91 35.09
C THR A 167 31.64 6.69 35.10
N LYS A 168 32.13 5.99 34.07
CA LYS A 168 33.54 5.68 33.80
C LYS A 168 33.75 5.70 32.29
N VAL A 169 34.98 5.98 31.87
CA VAL A 169 35.42 5.73 30.50
C VAL A 169 35.69 4.23 30.36
N THR A 170 35.01 3.57 29.42
CA THR A 170 35.27 2.17 29.02
C THR A 170 35.04 2.03 27.53
N ASP A 171 36.01 1.48 26.80
CA ASP A 171 36.09 1.58 25.33
C ASP A 171 35.20 0.59 24.54
N THR A 172 34.20 -0.04 25.17
CA THR A 172 33.27 -0.98 24.51
C THR A 172 31.83 -0.83 25.02
N PRO A 173 30.79 -0.71 24.15
CA PRO A 173 29.40 -0.48 24.57
C PRO A 173 28.77 -1.58 25.44
N ALA A 174 29.16 -2.85 25.24
CA ALA A 174 28.45 -4.02 25.76
C ALA A 174 28.53 -4.26 27.29
N ASN A 175 29.17 -3.38 28.07
CA ASN A 175 29.35 -3.55 29.53
C ASN A 175 29.13 -2.25 30.33
N ILE A 176 28.40 -1.28 29.77
CA ILE A 176 28.12 0.00 30.42
C ILE A 176 27.10 -0.17 31.55
N THR A 177 27.53 0.05 32.80
CA THR A 177 26.64 0.10 33.98
C THR A 177 26.21 1.54 34.28
N GLN A 178 24.97 1.88 33.91
CA GLN A 178 24.37 3.19 34.17
C GLN A 178 23.97 3.34 35.67
N PRO A 179 24.06 4.56 36.24
CA PRO A 179 23.76 4.81 37.64
C PRO A 179 22.25 4.67 37.94
N ARG A 180 21.92 3.97 39.03
CA ARG A 180 20.52 3.84 39.51
C ARG A 180 19.94 5.14 40.10
N LYS A 181 20.79 6.13 40.40
CA LYS A 181 20.40 7.45 40.92
C LYS A 181 20.67 8.50 39.86
N LEU A 182 19.80 9.50 39.78
CA LEU A 182 20.04 10.71 39.00
C LEU A 182 21.37 11.36 39.43
N GLN A 183 22.21 11.71 38.46
CA GLN A 183 23.48 12.38 38.69
C GLN A 183 23.43 13.82 38.19
N MET A 184 24.26 14.68 38.76
CA MET A 184 24.47 16.05 38.31
C MET A 184 25.96 16.37 38.22
N LEU A 185 26.32 17.20 37.24
CA LEU A 185 27.66 17.77 37.10
C LEU A 185 27.54 19.27 36.81
N LYS A 186 28.28 20.09 37.55
CA LYS A 186 28.44 21.52 37.28
C LYS A 186 29.64 21.71 36.34
N THR A 187 29.42 22.37 35.21
CA THR A 187 30.45 22.65 34.20
C THR A 187 30.32 24.09 33.68
N VAL A 188 31.03 24.43 32.62
CA VAL A 188 30.96 25.73 31.91
C VAL A 188 30.66 25.54 30.44
N VAL A 189 29.96 26.51 29.86
CA VAL A 189 29.73 26.59 28.41
C VAL A 189 30.95 27.18 27.73
N HIS A 190 31.41 26.57 26.64
CA HIS A 190 32.49 27.08 25.81
C HIS A 190 32.13 28.43 25.18
N ASN A 191 33.10 29.13 24.57
CA ASN A 191 32.79 30.31 23.77
C ASN A 191 31.80 29.93 22.64
N MET A 192 30.65 30.60 22.61
CA MET A 192 29.55 30.26 21.71
C MET A 192 29.94 30.41 20.23
N ASP A 193 30.78 31.40 19.89
CA ASP A 193 31.25 31.57 18.51
C ASP A 193 32.30 30.54 18.09
N GLU A 194 33.06 29.98 19.03
CA GLU A 194 33.92 28.83 18.80
C GLU A 194 33.10 27.56 18.59
N CYS A 195 32.09 27.32 19.44
CA CYS A 195 31.13 26.24 19.26
C CYS A 195 30.48 26.30 17.88
N ARG A 196 29.91 27.47 17.51
CA ARG A 196 29.29 27.74 16.20
C ARG A 196 30.20 27.46 15.02
N ARG A 197 31.50 27.80 15.13
CA ARG A 197 32.50 27.49 14.09
C ARG A 197 32.81 26.00 14.01
N ARG A 198 32.83 25.28 15.13
CA ARG A 198 33.11 23.84 15.21
C ARG A 198 31.93 22.97 14.75
N THR A 199 30.70 23.31 15.15
CA THR A 199 29.47 22.59 14.77
C THR A 199 28.87 23.07 13.45
N ARG A 200 29.35 24.20 12.92
CA ARG A 200 28.78 24.94 11.78
C ARG A 200 27.33 25.39 11.98
N SER A 201 26.83 25.47 13.22
CA SER A 201 25.45 25.87 13.52
C SER A 201 25.33 26.90 14.64
N LYS A 202 24.37 27.82 14.49
CA LYS A 202 23.96 28.76 15.55
C LYS A 202 23.07 28.12 16.63
N ALA A 203 22.45 26.98 16.32
CA ALA A 203 21.50 26.29 17.17
C ALA A 203 22.16 25.21 18.06
N THR A 204 23.45 25.35 18.38
CA THR A 204 24.19 24.43 19.27
C THR A 204 24.83 25.14 20.45
N ILE A 205 24.91 24.45 21.58
CA ILE A 205 25.68 24.84 22.77
C ILE A 205 26.76 23.76 23.00
N CYS A 206 28.01 24.17 23.22
CA CYS A 206 29.11 23.26 23.49
C CYS A 206 29.56 23.43 24.94
N ILE A 207 29.78 22.33 25.66
CA ILE A 207 30.26 22.34 27.05
C ILE A 207 31.48 21.43 27.20
N GLY A 208 32.39 21.79 28.10
CA GLY A 208 33.63 21.04 28.30
C GLY A 208 34.77 21.88 28.86
N LYS A 209 35.87 21.19 29.16
CA LYS A 209 37.07 21.64 29.88
C LYS A 209 36.87 21.87 31.39
N GLU A 210 37.56 21.03 32.17
CA GLU A 210 37.59 20.95 33.65
C GLU A 210 36.26 20.61 34.35
N GLY A 211 36.12 19.34 34.78
CA GLY A 211 35.05 18.88 35.67
C GLY A 211 34.42 17.56 35.24
N GLY A 212 34.26 17.33 33.93
CA GLY A 212 33.65 16.14 33.34
C GLY A 212 32.81 16.46 32.10
N ILE A 213 32.22 15.43 31.49
CA ILE A 213 31.37 15.53 30.29
C ILE A 213 30.19 14.54 30.37
N SER A 214 29.16 14.78 29.54
CA SER A 214 28.06 13.83 29.30
C SER A 214 28.55 12.59 28.54
N CYS A 215 27.90 11.45 28.80
CA CYS A 215 28.28 10.15 28.27
C CYS A 215 27.04 9.31 27.91
N SER A 216 27.22 8.13 27.31
CA SER A 216 26.15 7.21 26.90
C SER A 216 25.11 7.00 28.02
N GLY A 217 23.87 7.44 27.78
CA GLY A 217 22.77 7.50 28.77
C GLY A 217 22.38 8.92 29.23
N ASP A 218 23.14 9.95 28.85
CA ASP A 218 22.74 11.37 29.01
C ASP A 218 22.05 11.93 27.76
N SER A 219 21.91 11.17 26.67
CA SER A 219 21.17 11.58 25.48
C SER A 219 19.76 12.09 25.83
N GLY A 220 19.35 13.21 25.23
CA GLY A 220 18.08 13.88 25.51
C GLY A 220 18.01 14.65 26.84
N SER A 221 18.95 14.47 27.77
CA SER A 221 18.96 15.20 29.04
C SER A 221 19.08 16.72 28.87
N PRO A 222 18.46 17.51 29.78
CA PRO A 222 18.57 18.96 29.76
C PRO A 222 19.95 19.46 30.20
N LEU A 223 20.41 20.51 29.52
CA LEU A 223 21.39 21.46 30.05
C LEU A 223 20.65 22.58 30.80
N VAL A 224 20.99 22.81 32.06
CA VAL A 224 20.26 23.74 32.94
C VAL A 224 21.11 24.94 33.35
N TYR A 225 20.55 26.13 33.15
CA TYR A 225 21.12 27.41 33.56
C TYR A 225 20.07 28.23 34.32
N ASN A 226 20.39 28.70 35.54
CA ASN A 226 19.47 29.45 36.39
C ASN A 226 18.07 28.81 36.55
N ASN A 227 18.03 27.48 36.71
CA ASN A 227 16.81 26.68 36.80
C ASN A 227 15.89 26.72 35.56
N MET A 228 16.46 27.03 34.39
CA MET A 228 15.80 26.93 33.09
C MET A 228 16.54 25.94 32.19
N VAL A 229 15.80 25.21 31.36
CA VAL A 229 16.37 24.32 30.33
C VAL A 229 16.80 25.18 29.13
N ILE A 230 18.11 25.15 28.84
CA ILE A 230 18.73 25.91 27.73
C ILE A 230 19.18 25.02 26.56
N GLY A 231 19.35 23.71 26.79
CA GLY A 231 19.79 22.78 25.75
C GLY A 231 19.32 21.35 25.98
N VAL A 232 19.35 20.54 24.92
CA VAL A 232 19.05 19.10 24.91
C VAL A 232 20.32 18.35 24.49
N CYS A 233 20.74 17.32 25.24
CA CYS A 233 21.98 16.59 24.96
C CYS A 233 21.87 15.79 23.66
N SER A 234 22.72 16.10 22.67
CA SER A 234 22.72 15.45 21.36
C SER A 234 23.89 14.47 21.24
N TYR A 235 25.12 14.96 21.04
CA TYR A 235 26.28 14.12 20.74
C TYR A 235 27.56 14.58 21.46
N GLY A 236 28.46 13.63 21.73
CA GLY A 236 29.81 13.89 22.27
C GLY A 236 30.84 12.96 21.60
N PHE A 237 32.09 13.43 21.49
CA PHE A 237 33.19 12.69 20.85
C PHE A 237 33.71 11.54 21.74
N GLY A 238 32.84 10.58 22.05
CA GLY A 238 33.08 9.52 23.04
C GLY A 238 33.16 10.06 24.48
N CYS A 239 33.04 9.17 25.46
CA CYS A 239 33.09 9.54 26.88
C CYS A 239 34.50 9.95 27.38
N SER A 240 35.50 9.93 26.49
CA SER A 240 36.85 10.45 26.68
C SER A 240 37.10 11.83 26.02
N GLY A 241 36.11 12.39 25.31
CA GLY A 241 36.26 13.61 24.53
C GLY A 241 36.33 14.91 25.36
N GLU A 242 36.92 15.97 24.79
CA GLU A 242 37.05 17.27 25.47
C GLU A 242 35.78 18.14 25.43
N THR A 243 34.76 17.78 24.64
CA THR A 243 33.58 18.62 24.38
C THR A 243 32.33 17.78 24.08
N ALA A 244 31.21 18.12 24.72
CA ALA A 244 29.86 17.63 24.42
C ALA A 244 29.00 18.73 23.76
N VAL A 245 28.07 18.33 22.88
CA VAL A 245 27.24 19.23 22.07
C VAL A 245 25.75 19.03 22.38
N TYR A 246 25.06 20.15 22.55
CA TYR A 246 23.64 20.22 22.87
C TYR A 246 22.90 21.01 21.79
N GLY A 247 21.71 20.57 21.41
CA GLY A 247 20.77 21.39 20.63
C GLY A 247 20.28 22.56 21.50
N ASN A 248 20.39 23.79 21.00
CA ASN A 248 20.03 25.01 21.75
C ASN A 248 18.51 25.18 21.78
N VAL A 249 17.89 25.09 22.95
CA VAL A 249 16.42 25.19 23.09
C VAL A 249 15.89 26.53 22.58
N TYR A 250 16.61 27.63 22.81
CA TYR A 250 16.15 28.96 22.37
C TYR A 250 15.91 29.02 20.85
N ASN A 251 16.80 28.40 20.06
CA ASN A 251 16.71 28.38 18.61
C ASN A 251 15.57 27.51 18.07
N HIS A 252 14.98 26.65 18.91
CA HIS A 252 13.88 25.74 18.55
C HIS A 252 12.55 26.13 19.21
N LEU A 253 12.49 27.24 19.95
CA LEU A 253 11.29 27.64 20.70
C LEU A 253 10.05 27.82 19.83
N ASP A 254 10.21 28.32 18.61
CA ASP A 254 9.06 28.57 17.73
C ASP A 254 8.44 27.24 17.27
N TRP A 255 9.26 26.26 16.87
CA TRP A 255 8.81 24.88 16.62
C TRP A 255 8.21 24.23 17.87
N ILE A 256 8.86 24.35 19.04
CA ILE A 256 8.34 23.79 20.29
C ILE A 256 6.97 24.40 20.61
N LYS A 257 6.77 25.71 20.44
CA LYS A 257 5.47 26.36 20.68
C LYS A 257 4.43 25.93 19.65
N GLU A 258 4.77 25.97 18.36
CA GLU A 258 3.88 25.57 17.26
C GLU A 258 3.33 24.16 17.46
N VAL A 259 4.21 23.20 17.79
CA VAL A 259 3.81 21.81 18.07
C VAL A 259 3.02 21.68 19.38
N THR A 260 3.43 22.36 20.46
CA THR A 260 2.85 22.14 21.80
C THR A 260 1.66 23.02 22.17
N GLU A 261 1.34 24.07 21.39
CA GLU A 261 0.22 24.98 21.63
C GLU A 261 -0.94 24.79 20.63
N GLY A 262 -0.68 24.14 19.49
CA GLY A 262 -1.62 24.04 18.39
C GLY A 262 -1.83 25.37 17.66
N CYS A 263 -2.30 25.33 16.42
CA CYS A 263 -2.40 26.52 15.60
C CYS A 263 -3.60 27.42 15.97
N ARG A 264 -3.49 28.19 17.06
CA ARG A 264 -4.22 29.45 17.20
C ARG A 264 -3.41 30.58 16.59
N LYS A 265 -3.61 30.79 15.28
CA LYS A 265 -3.27 32.06 14.62
C LYS A 265 -4.55 32.80 14.24
N ASP A 266 -5.12 33.47 15.25
CA ASP A 266 -5.98 34.63 15.02
C ASP A 266 -5.20 35.68 14.22
N LEU A 267 -5.53 35.83 12.94
CA LEU A 267 -4.80 36.68 12.00
C LEU A 267 -5.20 38.16 12.10
N ILE A 268 -4.89 38.84 13.22
CA ILE A 268 -4.99 40.31 13.33
C ILE A 268 -3.68 40.97 13.81
N ILE A 269 -2.79 41.15 12.82
CA ILE A 269 -2.20 42.43 12.38
C ILE A 269 -1.64 43.41 13.46
N ALA A 270 -0.35 43.75 13.31
CA ALA A 270 0.11 45.13 13.55
C ALA A 270 1.36 45.51 12.72
N LYS A 271 1.20 46.46 11.77
CA LYS A 271 2.32 47.15 11.12
C LYS A 271 3.17 47.91 12.14
N GLY A 272 4.50 47.89 11.97
CA GLY A 272 5.43 48.59 12.85
C GLY A 272 5.23 50.12 12.88
N LYS A 273 5.66 50.77 13.99
CA LYS A 273 5.64 52.24 14.13
C LYS A 273 7.04 52.83 14.30
N ARG A 274 7.36 53.77 13.40
CA ARG A 274 8.54 54.66 13.44
C ARG A 274 8.55 55.53 14.71
N LYS A 275 9.73 56.05 15.09
CA LYS A 275 9.86 57.12 16.10
C LYS A 275 9.47 58.49 15.50
N LYS A 276 8.52 59.18 16.17
CA LYS A 276 8.33 60.65 16.39
C LYS A 276 8.38 61.58 15.12
N ARG A 277 7.47 62.54 14.91
CA ARG A 277 7.01 63.61 15.84
C ARG A 277 5.68 64.28 15.38
N ALA A 278 4.92 64.73 16.38
CA ALA A 278 4.14 65.98 16.48
C ALA A 278 2.90 66.30 15.59
N TYR A 279 1.98 67.03 16.24
CA TYR A 279 0.78 67.75 15.77
C TYR A 279 -0.50 66.93 15.50
N ILE A 280 -1.45 67.08 16.43
CA ILE A 280 -2.85 66.61 16.42
C ILE A 280 -3.74 67.87 16.50
N ILE A 281 -5.05 67.68 16.32
CA ILE A 281 -6.18 68.57 16.65
C ILE A 281 -6.68 69.36 15.42
N GLY A 282 -7.65 68.75 14.72
CA GLY A 282 -8.40 69.34 13.61
C GLY A 282 -9.35 68.35 12.94
N GLY A 283 -8.86 67.16 12.56
CA GLY A 283 -9.64 66.18 11.79
C GLY A 283 -10.52 65.18 12.57
N ILE A 284 -10.44 65.13 13.90
CA ILE A 284 -11.06 64.04 14.69
C ILE A 284 -12.58 64.23 14.84
N THR A 285 -13.09 65.46 14.86
CA THR A 285 -14.52 65.75 15.05
C THR A 285 -15.38 65.43 13.83
N ALA A 286 -14.85 65.50 12.61
CA ALA A 286 -15.61 65.20 11.39
C ALA A 286 -15.89 63.70 11.22
N LEU A 287 -14.93 62.84 11.58
CA LEU A 287 -15.03 61.38 11.40
C LEU A 287 -16.02 60.72 12.37
N ILE A 288 -16.16 61.25 13.59
CA ILE A 288 -17.09 60.72 14.60
C ILE A 288 -18.55 60.93 14.16
N VAL A 289 -18.87 62.09 13.57
CA VAL A 289 -20.22 62.39 13.07
C VAL A 289 -20.58 61.48 11.89
N LEU A 290 -19.65 61.24 10.97
CA LEU A 290 -19.89 60.36 9.82
C LEU A 290 -20.09 58.89 10.24
N GLY A 291 -19.33 58.40 11.22
CA GLY A 291 -19.48 57.04 11.75
C GLY A 291 -20.84 56.80 12.42
N LEU A 292 -21.36 57.79 13.15
CA LEU A 292 -22.67 57.69 13.82
C LEU A 292 -23.85 57.65 12.83
N VAL A 293 -23.77 58.37 11.71
CA VAL A 293 -24.80 58.34 10.67
C VAL A 293 -24.84 56.97 9.98
N ILE A 294 -23.67 56.38 9.67
CA ILE A 294 -23.59 55.05 9.04
C ILE A 294 -24.12 53.97 9.97
N ALA A 295 -23.78 54.01 11.26
CA ALA A 295 -24.29 53.07 12.26
C ALA A 295 -25.83 53.12 12.39
N LEU A 296 -26.42 54.32 12.32
CA LEU A 296 -27.88 54.49 12.41
C LEU A 296 -28.60 53.90 11.19
N VAL A 297 -28.02 54.01 9.99
CA VAL A 297 -28.59 53.42 8.76
C VAL A 297 -28.56 51.89 8.82
N VAL A 298 -27.45 51.29 9.24
CA VAL A 298 -27.31 49.82 9.34
C VAL A 298 -28.34 49.22 10.31
N VAL A 299 -28.55 49.84 11.47
CA VAL A 299 -29.52 49.40 12.49
C VAL A 299 -30.98 49.51 12.02
N LEU A 300 -31.28 50.46 11.11
CA LEU A 300 -32.64 50.63 10.58
C LEU A 300 -32.97 49.71 9.39
N THR A 301 -31.99 49.03 8.81
CA THR A 301 -32.19 48.16 7.63
C THR A 301 -32.22 46.66 7.92
N SER A 302 -31.75 46.18 9.08
CA SER A 302 -31.76 44.75 9.41
C SER A 302 -33.14 44.27 9.87
N LYS A 303 -33.98 43.83 8.92
CA LYS A 303 -35.12 42.95 9.23
C LYS A 303 -34.62 41.58 9.66
N SER A 304 -35.27 41.01 10.66
CA SER A 304 -35.02 39.68 11.20
C SER A 304 -35.30 38.57 10.19
N ASN A 305 -34.37 37.61 10.09
CA ASN A 305 -34.67 36.21 9.79
C ASN A 305 -34.15 35.35 10.95
N GLU A 306 -34.80 34.22 11.17
CA GLU A 306 -34.62 33.38 12.36
C GLU A 306 -33.47 32.37 12.19
N SER A 307 -32.78 32.10 13.31
CA SER A 307 -32.16 30.81 13.66
C SER A 307 -31.35 30.06 12.60
N GLU A 308 -30.09 30.43 12.40
CA GLU A 308 -29.05 29.48 11.98
C GLU A 308 -28.25 28.99 13.21
N VAL A 309 -28.17 27.67 13.35
CA VAL A 309 -27.23 27.00 14.27
C VAL A 309 -25.84 27.11 13.65
N PRO A 310 -24.78 27.46 14.40
CA PRO A 310 -23.43 27.52 13.82
C PRO A 310 -23.01 26.15 13.32
N ALA A 311 -22.68 26.06 12.03
CA ALA A 311 -22.16 24.85 11.42
C ALA A 311 -20.89 24.38 12.16
N VAL A 312 -20.80 23.07 12.41
CA VAL A 312 -19.57 22.45 12.85
C VAL A 312 -18.55 22.62 11.73
N VAL A 313 -17.39 23.21 12.03
CA VAL A 313 -16.30 23.28 11.07
C VAL A 313 -15.60 21.92 11.10
N GLU A 314 -16.10 21.01 10.28
CA GLU A 314 -15.43 19.74 9.95
C GLU A 314 -14.02 20.03 9.42
N SER A 315 -13.06 19.16 9.78
CA SER A 315 -11.68 19.32 9.35
C SER A 315 -11.47 18.69 7.97
N PRO A 316 -10.78 19.33 7.02
CA PRO A 316 -10.51 18.70 5.72
C PRO A 316 -9.69 17.41 5.84
N VAL A 317 -10.02 16.39 5.05
CA VAL A 317 -9.21 15.16 4.87
C VAL A 317 -7.82 15.56 4.35
N THR A 318 -6.73 15.30 5.06
CA THR A 318 -5.39 15.66 4.55
C THR A 318 -4.86 14.64 3.55
N LEU A 319 -3.85 15.02 2.75
CA LEU A 319 -3.23 14.08 1.79
C LEU A 319 -2.58 12.92 2.55
N GLU A 320 -1.97 13.21 3.70
CA GLU A 320 -1.35 12.26 4.59
C GLU A 320 -2.36 11.23 5.12
N ASN A 321 -3.61 11.62 5.40
CA ASN A 321 -4.65 10.65 5.82
C ASN A 321 -4.98 9.61 4.74
N PHE A 322 -4.89 9.99 3.46
CA PHE A 322 -4.98 9.07 2.32
C PHE A 322 -3.69 8.24 2.16
N LEU A 323 -2.52 8.88 2.18
CA LEU A 323 -1.21 8.23 1.98
C LEU A 323 -0.88 7.19 3.07
N GLU A 324 -1.23 7.47 4.32
CA GLU A 324 -1.05 6.56 5.46
C GLU A 324 -2.12 5.45 5.52
N GLY A 325 -3.07 5.41 4.58
CA GLY A 325 -4.15 4.41 4.55
C GLY A 325 -5.19 4.52 5.68
N LYS A 326 -5.13 5.58 6.51
CA LYS A 326 -5.99 5.75 7.70
C LYS A 326 -7.49 5.85 7.38
N LEU A 327 -7.82 6.23 6.15
CA LEU A 327 -9.19 6.34 5.65
C LEU A 327 -9.60 5.17 4.74
N SER A 328 -8.80 4.10 4.71
CA SER A 328 -9.18 2.85 4.07
C SER A 328 -10.05 2.01 5.03
N PRO A 329 -11.12 1.35 4.52
CA PRO A 329 -11.90 0.40 5.32
C PRO A 329 -11.03 -0.81 5.69
N LYS A 330 -11.21 -1.31 6.91
CA LYS A 330 -10.71 -2.63 7.31
C LYS A 330 -11.37 -3.68 6.40
N SER A 331 -10.55 -4.59 5.87
CA SER A 331 -10.98 -5.70 5.02
C SER A 331 -11.17 -6.98 5.84
N PHE A 332 -11.72 -8.01 5.23
CA PHE A 332 -11.82 -9.33 5.85
C PHE A 332 -10.39 -9.85 6.09
N ASN A 333 -10.10 -10.23 7.34
CA ASN A 333 -8.76 -10.58 7.82
C ASN A 333 -8.64 -12.06 8.21
N ALA A 334 -9.62 -12.89 7.83
CA ALA A 334 -9.67 -14.31 8.11
C ALA A 334 -9.68 -15.14 6.82
N SER A 335 -9.45 -16.43 6.96
CA SER A 335 -9.52 -17.42 5.88
C SER A 335 -10.17 -18.69 6.42
N TRP A 336 -10.95 -19.39 5.61
CA TRP A 336 -11.54 -20.68 5.99
C TRP A 336 -10.47 -21.79 6.07
N THR A 337 -10.48 -22.59 7.14
CA THR A 337 -9.70 -23.84 7.23
C THR A 337 -10.58 -25.09 7.14
N SER A 338 -11.87 -24.95 7.41
CA SER A 338 -12.90 -25.99 7.24
C SER A 338 -14.27 -25.34 7.12
N ASN A 339 -15.29 -26.14 6.79
CA ASN A 339 -16.69 -25.72 6.61
C ASN A 339 -17.32 -25.01 7.83
N HIS A 340 -16.63 -24.92 8.97
CA HIS A 340 -17.11 -24.26 10.18
C HIS A 340 -16.04 -23.45 10.92
N ALA A 341 -14.82 -23.32 10.39
CA ALA A 341 -13.72 -22.67 11.11
C ALA A 341 -13.00 -21.59 10.27
N LEU A 342 -12.87 -20.41 10.87
CA LEU A 342 -12.15 -19.25 10.34
C LEU A 342 -10.83 -19.05 11.09
N PHE A 343 -9.75 -18.98 10.35
CA PHE A 343 -8.39 -18.74 10.83
C PHE A 343 -8.00 -17.29 10.58
N TYR A 344 -7.55 -16.57 11.61
CA TYR A 344 -7.16 -15.17 11.49
C TYR A 344 -6.13 -14.74 12.53
N ARG A 345 -5.59 -13.54 12.35
CA ARG A 345 -4.76 -12.85 13.34
C ARG A 345 -5.60 -11.80 14.06
N ASP A 346 -5.67 -11.89 15.39
CA ASP A 346 -6.42 -10.93 16.22
C ASP A 346 -5.65 -9.60 16.42
N GLU A 347 -6.32 -8.62 17.04
CA GLU A 347 -5.74 -7.29 17.33
C GLU A 347 -4.54 -7.34 18.29
N THR A 348 -4.38 -8.42 19.07
CA THR A 348 -3.19 -8.64 19.91
C THR A 348 -2.01 -9.19 19.12
N GLY A 349 -2.21 -9.56 17.86
CA GLY A 349 -1.25 -10.25 17.01
C GLY A 349 -1.21 -11.76 17.21
N SER A 350 -2.14 -12.35 17.97
CA SER A 350 -2.26 -13.80 18.19
C SER A 350 -2.95 -14.47 17.00
N ILE A 351 -2.61 -15.74 16.75
CA ILE A 351 -3.25 -16.57 15.72
C ILE A 351 -4.40 -17.35 16.34
N VAL A 352 -5.58 -17.20 15.74
CA VAL A 352 -6.87 -17.59 16.32
C VAL A 352 -7.68 -18.43 15.33
N LEU A 353 -8.36 -19.44 15.85
CA LEU A 353 -9.37 -20.23 15.14
C LEU A 353 -10.74 -19.94 15.74
N TYR A 354 -11.66 -19.41 14.94
CA TYR A 354 -13.04 -19.16 15.32
C TYR A 354 -13.98 -20.19 14.69
N ASN A 355 -14.69 -20.95 15.53
CA ASN A 355 -15.67 -21.93 15.10
C ASN A 355 -17.06 -21.28 15.02
N VAL A 356 -17.56 -21.15 13.79
CA VAL A 356 -18.84 -20.50 13.45
C VAL A 356 -20.04 -21.29 13.99
N ALA A 357 -19.97 -22.62 13.98
CA ALA A 357 -21.07 -23.49 14.36
C ALA A 357 -21.30 -23.52 15.89
N THR A 358 -20.23 -23.38 16.68
CA THR A 358 -20.28 -23.35 18.15
C THR A 358 -20.19 -21.94 18.75
N ASN A 359 -19.87 -20.92 17.95
CA ASN A 359 -19.52 -19.57 18.39
C ASN A 359 -18.44 -19.60 19.49
N SER A 360 -17.34 -20.30 19.22
CA SER A 360 -16.20 -20.45 20.12
C SER A 360 -14.90 -20.04 19.44
N THR A 361 -13.93 -19.58 20.24
CA THR A 361 -12.68 -18.99 19.77
C THR A 361 -11.52 -19.62 20.50
N ASP A 362 -10.61 -20.26 19.77
CA ASP A 362 -9.42 -20.93 20.30
C ASP A 362 -8.13 -20.23 19.83
N ILE A 363 -7.24 -19.89 20.78
CA ILE A 363 -5.94 -19.28 20.45
C ILE A 363 -4.95 -20.40 20.12
N VAL A 364 -4.59 -20.52 18.84
CA VAL A 364 -3.68 -21.55 18.32
C VAL A 364 -2.23 -21.22 18.65
N LEU A 365 -1.84 -19.95 18.47
CA LEU A 365 -0.55 -19.40 18.88
C LEU A 365 -0.73 -18.00 19.48
N PRO A 366 -0.34 -17.76 20.74
CA PRO A 366 -0.44 -16.44 21.36
C PRO A 366 0.65 -15.50 20.85
N HIS A 367 0.37 -14.19 20.76
CA HIS A 367 1.31 -13.14 20.34
C HIS A 367 2.66 -13.15 21.10
N THR A 368 2.66 -13.65 22.34
CA THR A 368 3.89 -13.81 23.16
C THR A 368 4.88 -14.85 22.60
N TRP A 369 4.51 -15.59 21.56
CA TRP A 369 5.36 -16.58 20.93
C TRP A 369 6.28 -15.93 19.89
N THR A 370 7.60 -16.02 20.13
CA THR A 370 8.64 -15.21 19.46
C THR A 370 8.66 -15.29 17.94
N TYR A 371 8.19 -16.37 17.34
CA TYR A 371 8.16 -16.54 15.89
C TYR A 371 6.99 -15.82 15.19
N LEU A 372 5.93 -15.42 15.92
CA LEU A 372 4.86 -14.57 15.37
C LEU A 372 5.29 -13.11 15.18
N MET A 373 6.38 -12.67 15.82
CA MET A 373 6.86 -11.29 15.71
C MET A 373 7.52 -11.01 14.36
N ASN A 374 8.12 -12.04 13.74
CA ASN A 374 8.91 -11.91 12.50
C ASN A 374 8.27 -12.65 11.30
N GLY A 375 7.08 -13.24 11.47
CA GLY A 375 6.35 -13.92 10.41
C GLY A 375 5.38 -13.00 9.66
N PHE A 376 5.33 -13.15 8.34
CA PHE A 376 4.41 -12.40 7.47
C PHE A 376 3.31 -13.28 6.84
N ASN A 377 3.54 -14.58 6.69
CA ASN A 377 2.55 -15.56 6.22
C ASN A 377 2.48 -16.76 7.16
N TYR A 378 1.27 -17.29 7.37
CA TYR A 378 0.94 -18.32 8.33
C TYR A 378 -0.04 -19.32 7.70
N GLN A 379 0.28 -20.62 7.73
CA GLN A 379 -0.56 -21.67 7.15
C GLN A 379 -0.72 -22.83 8.15
N LEU A 380 -1.95 -23.08 8.60
CA LEU A 380 -2.30 -24.25 9.41
C LEU A 380 -2.28 -25.51 8.52
N SER A 381 -1.75 -26.64 9.01
CA SER A 381 -1.86 -27.92 8.30
C SER A 381 -3.32 -28.41 8.27
N PRO A 382 -3.77 -29.14 7.23
CA PRO A 382 -5.13 -29.66 7.17
C PRO A 382 -5.51 -30.63 8.31
N ASP A 383 -4.52 -31.23 8.99
CA ASP A 383 -4.75 -32.02 10.20
C ASP A 383 -4.72 -31.22 11.52
N GLU A 384 -4.63 -29.89 11.42
CA GLU A 384 -4.61 -28.89 12.51
C GLU A 384 -3.49 -29.08 13.57
N LYS A 385 -2.48 -29.92 13.30
CA LYS A 385 -1.37 -30.18 14.24
C LYS A 385 -0.18 -29.25 14.08
N TYR A 386 -0.01 -28.65 12.90
CA TYR A 386 1.21 -27.92 12.55
C TYR A 386 0.92 -26.53 12.00
N MET A 387 1.80 -25.58 12.31
CA MET A 387 1.79 -24.24 11.73
C MET A 387 3.04 -24.04 10.87
N MET A 388 2.87 -23.68 9.60
CA MET A 388 3.95 -23.19 8.76
C MET A 388 4.01 -21.66 8.85
N ILE A 389 5.21 -21.12 9.07
CA ILE A 389 5.44 -19.67 9.21
C ILE A 389 6.52 -19.26 8.22
N ALA A 390 6.20 -18.33 7.33
CA ALA A 390 7.17 -17.69 6.42
C ALA A 390 7.75 -16.42 7.06
N ARG A 391 9.07 -16.27 6.96
CA ARG A 391 9.87 -15.17 7.53
C ARG A 391 10.91 -14.70 6.51
N ASP A 392 11.53 -13.55 6.77
CA ASP A 392 12.58 -12.97 5.90
C ASP A 392 12.09 -12.76 4.45
N TYR A 393 10.94 -12.09 4.27
CA TYR A 393 10.34 -11.81 2.96
C TYR A 393 11.29 -11.06 2.04
N GLN A 394 11.52 -11.61 0.84
CA GLN A 394 12.29 -11.01 -0.23
C GLN A 394 11.45 -11.02 -1.51
N LYS A 395 10.86 -9.87 -1.86
CA LYS A 395 10.11 -9.70 -3.11
C LYS A 395 10.99 -10.07 -4.32
N LEU A 396 10.45 -10.84 -5.26
CA LEU A 396 11.08 -11.10 -6.55
C LEU A 396 10.40 -10.27 -7.64
N TYR A 397 9.12 -10.54 -7.89
CA TYR A 397 8.25 -9.83 -8.83
C TYR A 397 6.96 -9.39 -8.10
N ARG A 398 5.77 -9.37 -8.72
CA ARG A 398 4.53 -8.88 -8.09
C ARG A 398 4.04 -9.77 -6.94
N HIS A 399 3.99 -11.08 -7.18
CA HIS A 399 3.44 -12.12 -6.32
C HIS A 399 4.54 -13.03 -5.76
N THR A 400 5.51 -13.44 -6.58
CA THR A 400 6.59 -14.33 -6.13
C THR A 400 7.53 -13.61 -5.18
N TYR A 401 7.87 -14.30 -4.10
CA TYR A 401 8.86 -13.89 -3.12
C TYR A 401 9.70 -15.10 -2.71
N SER A 402 10.86 -14.82 -2.15
CA SER A 402 11.67 -15.80 -1.44
C SER A 402 11.53 -15.60 0.06
N ALA A 403 11.50 -16.67 0.83
CA ALA A 403 11.33 -16.64 2.29
C ALA A 403 11.94 -17.86 2.98
N ARG A 404 12.15 -17.75 4.29
CA ARG A 404 12.51 -18.87 5.16
C ARG A 404 11.25 -19.43 5.83
N TYR A 405 10.99 -20.72 5.65
CA TYR A 405 9.80 -21.37 6.19
C TYR A 405 10.15 -22.24 7.40
N THR A 406 9.37 -22.09 8.47
CA THR A 406 9.50 -22.89 9.70
C THR A 406 8.15 -23.56 10.00
N VAL A 407 8.15 -24.88 10.08
CA VAL A 407 7.01 -25.68 10.54
C VAL A 407 7.13 -25.91 12.05
N VAL A 408 6.01 -25.77 12.75
CA VAL A 408 5.91 -25.80 14.21
C VAL A 408 4.86 -26.83 14.61
N ASP A 409 5.21 -27.79 15.46
CA ASP A 409 4.25 -28.68 16.12
C ASP A 409 3.49 -27.91 17.21
N LEU A 410 2.18 -27.79 17.07
CA LEU A 410 1.32 -27.05 18.00
C LEU A 410 1.16 -27.74 19.36
N SER A 411 1.49 -29.02 19.46
CA SER A 411 1.44 -29.81 20.70
C SER A 411 2.78 -29.81 21.44
N SER A 412 3.87 -30.21 20.77
CA SER A 412 5.19 -30.35 21.39
C SER A 412 6.03 -29.07 21.38
N ARG A 413 5.66 -28.10 20.52
CA ARG A 413 6.43 -26.89 20.20
C ARG A 413 7.81 -27.18 19.60
N LEU A 414 7.97 -28.34 18.98
CA LEU A 414 9.14 -28.65 18.15
C LEU A 414 9.09 -27.86 16.83
N GLU A 415 10.25 -27.42 16.38
CA GLU A 415 10.44 -26.61 15.17
C GLU A 415 11.22 -27.39 14.11
N LEU A 416 10.82 -27.23 12.85
CA LEU A 416 11.48 -27.74 11.66
C LEU A 416 11.66 -26.60 10.65
N LYS A 417 12.90 -26.32 10.25
CA LYS A 417 13.18 -25.39 9.17
C LYS A 417 13.17 -26.15 7.84
N LEU A 418 12.29 -25.76 6.93
CA LEU A 418 12.16 -26.44 5.63
C LEU A 418 13.38 -26.12 4.75
N GLY A 419 13.89 -27.12 4.03
CA GLY A 419 15.13 -27.03 3.25
C GLY A 419 16.43 -27.01 4.05
N GLY A 420 16.41 -26.63 5.34
CA GLY A 420 17.58 -26.58 6.22
C GLY A 420 17.64 -25.31 7.07
N GLU A 421 18.71 -25.14 7.85
CA GLU A 421 18.89 -24.00 8.79
C GLU A 421 18.84 -22.63 8.11
N ASP A 422 19.55 -22.47 7.00
CA ASP A 422 19.68 -21.19 6.27
C ASP A 422 18.86 -21.14 4.97
N ALA A 423 18.11 -22.20 4.66
CA ALA A 423 17.47 -22.38 3.36
C ALA A 423 16.42 -21.30 3.07
N VAL A 424 16.61 -20.63 1.94
CA VAL A 424 15.65 -19.70 1.35
C VAL A 424 14.88 -20.46 0.27
N LEU A 425 13.55 -20.42 0.35
CA LEU A 425 12.63 -21.14 -0.52
C LEU A 425 11.79 -20.14 -1.31
N GLN A 426 11.45 -20.49 -2.55
CA GLN A 426 10.67 -19.66 -3.47
C GLN A 426 9.17 -19.85 -3.28
N TYR A 427 8.76 -21.01 -2.75
CA TYR A 427 7.38 -21.32 -2.45
C TYR A 427 7.33 -22.49 -1.47
N SER A 428 6.28 -22.58 -0.65
CA SER A 428 5.99 -23.73 0.21
C SER A 428 4.50 -23.79 0.53
N THR A 429 3.92 -25.00 0.45
CA THR A 429 2.50 -25.24 0.70
C THR A 429 2.24 -26.62 1.29
N TRP A 430 1.14 -26.74 2.04
CA TRP A 430 0.66 -28.02 2.56
C TRP A 430 -0.01 -28.86 1.45
N ALA A 431 0.11 -30.18 1.55
CA ALA A 431 -0.80 -31.08 0.84
C ALA A 431 -2.23 -30.90 1.42
N PRO A 432 -3.32 -31.01 0.63
CA PRO A 432 -4.68 -30.75 1.10
C PRO A 432 -5.21 -31.71 2.18
N THR A 433 -4.50 -32.80 2.48
CA THR A 433 -4.83 -33.69 3.60
C THR A 433 -3.58 -34.06 4.41
N GLY A 434 -3.76 -34.25 5.72
CA GLY A 434 -2.66 -34.56 6.62
C GLY A 434 -1.73 -33.38 6.85
N ASN A 435 -0.42 -33.64 6.78
CA ASN A 435 0.68 -32.72 7.04
C ASN A 435 1.86 -32.94 6.06
N GLY A 436 1.59 -33.50 4.87
CA GLY A 436 2.58 -33.54 3.79
C GLY A 436 2.86 -32.13 3.28
N VAL A 437 4.08 -31.85 2.81
CA VAL A 437 4.52 -30.52 2.39
C VAL A 437 5.28 -30.59 1.08
N ALA A 438 4.97 -29.67 0.15
CA ALA A 438 5.78 -29.41 -1.03
C ALA A 438 6.40 -28.01 -0.94
N PHE A 439 7.63 -27.87 -1.41
CA PHE A 439 8.33 -26.59 -1.45
C PHE A 439 9.30 -26.50 -2.64
N VAL A 440 9.64 -25.28 -3.04
CA VAL A 440 10.55 -24.99 -4.15
C VAL A 440 11.83 -24.35 -3.65
N SER A 441 12.97 -24.90 -4.06
CA SER A 441 14.30 -24.33 -3.81
C SER A 441 15.18 -24.50 -5.05
N ASN A 442 15.88 -23.45 -5.45
CA ASN A 442 16.71 -23.43 -6.66
C ASN A 442 15.96 -23.95 -7.90
N ASN A 443 14.72 -23.47 -8.12
CA ASN A 443 13.80 -23.88 -9.18
C ASN A 443 13.48 -25.39 -9.24
N ASN A 444 13.69 -26.13 -8.14
CA ASN A 444 13.36 -27.55 -8.04
C ASN A 444 12.29 -27.81 -6.98
N ILE A 445 11.35 -28.70 -7.29
CA ILE A 445 10.26 -29.10 -6.40
C ILE A 445 10.74 -30.23 -5.49
N TYR A 446 10.50 -30.07 -4.19
CA TYR A 446 10.74 -31.06 -3.16
C TYR A 446 9.42 -31.41 -2.46
N TYR A 447 9.30 -32.65 -2.00
CA TYR A 447 8.12 -33.15 -1.30
C TYR A 447 8.51 -33.98 -0.08
N LYS A 448 7.71 -33.85 0.99
CA LYS A 448 7.68 -34.76 2.13
C LYS A 448 6.25 -35.24 2.38
N SER A 449 6.07 -36.54 2.60
CA SER A 449 4.74 -37.11 2.92
C SER A 449 4.25 -36.79 4.33
N ASP A 450 5.17 -36.48 5.24
CA ASP A 450 4.94 -35.96 6.58
C ASP A 450 6.05 -34.92 6.86
N ALA A 451 5.69 -33.78 7.45
CA ALA A 451 6.63 -32.70 7.72
C ALA A 451 7.87 -33.14 8.53
N PHE A 452 7.69 -33.88 9.64
CA PHE A 452 8.77 -34.26 10.55
C PHE A 452 9.35 -35.65 10.25
N GLU A 453 8.50 -36.64 10.04
CA GLU A 453 8.89 -38.05 9.91
C GLU A 453 9.11 -38.51 8.46
N GLY A 454 8.60 -37.76 7.47
CA GLY A 454 8.68 -38.15 6.05
C GLY A 454 10.09 -38.06 5.47
N ASP A 455 10.40 -38.95 4.52
CA ASP A 455 11.55 -38.80 3.63
C ASP A 455 11.43 -37.50 2.81
N LEU A 456 12.57 -36.85 2.55
CA LEU A 456 12.65 -35.80 1.53
C LEU A 456 12.80 -36.44 0.14
N VAL A 457 11.89 -36.11 -0.78
CA VAL A 457 11.93 -36.56 -2.18
C VAL A 457 12.11 -35.37 -3.10
N ASN A 458 13.09 -35.45 -4.01
CA ASN A 458 13.27 -34.49 -5.10
C ASN A 458 12.29 -34.87 -6.22
N VAL A 459 11.28 -34.03 -6.47
CA VAL A 459 10.30 -34.24 -7.54
C VAL A 459 10.89 -33.81 -8.89
N THR A 460 11.69 -32.74 -8.90
CA THR A 460 12.50 -32.31 -10.05
C THR A 460 13.98 -32.14 -9.67
N THR A 461 14.87 -32.12 -10.67
CA THR A 461 16.33 -31.99 -10.47
C THR A 461 17.03 -31.15 -11.54
N ASP A 462 16.27 -30.57 -12.48
CA ASP A 462 16.75 -29.83 -13.65
C ASP A 462 16.51 -28.31 -13.57
N GLY A 463 15.96 -27.83 -12.45
CA GLY A 463 15.76 -26.41 -12.18
C GLY A 463 17.08 -25.63 -12.25
N LYS A 464 17.02 -24.47 -12.90
CA LYS A 464 18.17 -23.61 -13.23
C LYS A 464 17.72 -22.16 -13.10
N GLU A 465 18.33 -21.44 -12.17
CA GLU A 465 18.04 -20.03 -11.89
C GLU A 465 18.09 -19.18 -13.17
N GLY A 466 17.07 -18.35 -13.41
CA GLY A 466 16.97 -17.48 -14.59
C GLY A 466 16.73 -18.19 -15.93
N HIS A 467 16.35 -19.47 -15.92
CA HIS A 467 16.26 -20.30 -17.13
C HIS A 467 15.20 -21.42 -17.10
N ILE A 468 15.21 -22.29 -16.08
CA ILE A 468 14.30 -23.42 -15.98
C ILE A 468 13.60 -23.34 -14.62
N TYR A 469 12.28 -23.22 -14.61
CA TYR A 469 11.45 -23.11 -13.40
C TYR A 469 10.51 -24.31 -13.32
N ASN A 470 10.40 -24.94 -12.14
CA ASN A 470 9.47 -26.04 -11.90
C ASN A 470 8.51 -25.67 -10.76
N GLY A 471 7.21 -25.61 -11.05
CA GLY A 471 6.17 -25.42 -10.03
C GLY A 471 6.07 -24.03 -9.41
N VAL A 472 6.91 -23.09 -9.84
CA VAL A 472 6.78 -21.63 -9.69
C VAL A 472 6.81 -21.02 -11.09
N PRO A 473 6.07 -19.94 -11.35
CA PRO A 473 6.06 -19.28 -12.66
C PRO A 473 7.39 -18.57 -12.98
N ASP A 474 7.63 -18.32 -14.26
CA ASP A 474 8.53 -17.26 -14.72
C ASP A 474 7.81 -15.89 -14.69
N TRP A 475 8.48 -14.81 -15.09
CA TRP A 475 7.92 -13.45 -15.01
C TRP A 475 6.59 -13.31 -15.76
N VAL A 476 6.48 -13.82 -16.99
CA VAL A 476 5.28 -13.54 -17.82
C VAL A 476 4.08 -14.37 -17.40
N TYR A 477 4.30 -15.60 -16.90
CA TYR A 477 3.21 -16.41 -16.36
C TYR A 477 2.73 -15.95 -15.00
N GLU A 478 3.62 -15.37 -14.18
CA GLU A 478 3.22 -14.74 -12.92
C GLU A 478 2.32 -13.53 -13.18
N GLU A 479 2.79 -12.60 -14.01
CA GLU A 479 2.14 -11.29 -14.18
C GLU A 479 0.86 -11.36 -15.03
N GLU A 480 0.89 -12.12 -16.14
CA GLU A 480 -0.12 -12.01 -17.21
C GLU A 480 -0.98 -13.27 -17.42
N VAL A 481 -0.71 -14.36 -16.69
CA VAL A 481 -1.46 -15.63 -16.79
C VAL A 481 -2.08 -16.07 -15.47
N PHE A 482 -1.31 -16.18 -14.37
CA PHE A 482 -1.80 -16.73 -13.10
C PHE A 482 -2.08 -15.71 -12.01
N GLY A 483 -1.36 -14.59 -11.94
CA GLY A 483 -1.47 -13.63 -10.82
C GLY A 483 -1.12 -14.27 -9.47
N SER A 484 -0.16 -15.20 -9.44
CA SER A 484 0.18 -16.03 -8.27
C SER A 484 1.68 -16.32 -8.16
N ASP A 485 2.11 -16.77 -6.98
CA ASP A 485 3.48 -17.18 -6.65
C ASP A 485 3.79 -18.66 -6.98
N HIS A 486 2.85 -19.39 -7.62
CA HIS A 486 2.95 -20.83 -7.78
C HIS A 486 2.29 -21.36 -9.06
N ALA A 487 2.91 -22.42 -9.60
CA ALA A 487 2.46 -23.16 -10.77
C ALA A 487 2.42 -24.68 -10.48
N MET A 488 1.95 -25.04 -9.27
CA MET A 488 1.75 -26.41 -8.82
C MET A 488 0.44 -26.58 -8.05
N TRP A 489 -0.22 -27.74 -8.21
CA TRP A 489 -1.54 -28.02 -7.65
C TRP A 489 -1.66 -29.48 -7.21
N PHE A 490 -1.89 -29.71 -5.92
CA PHE A 490 -2.18 -31.03 -5.39
C PHE A 490 -3.57 -31.54 -5.81
N SER A 491 -3.71 -32.85 -5.98
CA SER A 491 -5.03 -33.50 -5.96
C SER A 491 -5.68 -33.36 -4.59
N GLU A 492 -7.01 -33.40 -4.50
CA GLU A 492 -7.75 -33.22 -3.23
C GLU A 492 -7.29 -34.15 -2.11
N ASN A 493 -6.86 -35.37 -2.43
CA ASN A 493 -6.32 -36.36 -1.49
C ASN A 493 -4.82 -36.21 -1.19
N GLY A 494 -4.14 -35.21 -1.76
CA GLY A 494 -2.71 -34.93 -1.58
C GLY A 494 -1.73 -35.96 -2.18
N ARG A 495 -2.22 -36.99 -2.90
CA ARG A 495 -1.37 -38.09 -3.43
C ARG A 495 -0.67 -37.77 -4.74
N LYS A 496 -1.18 -36.79 -5.50
CA LYS A 496 -0.59 -36.32 -6.75
C LYS A 496 -0.35 -34.83 -6.70
N LEU A 497 0.69 -34.38 -7.39
CA LEU A 497 1.06 -32.98 -7.56
C LEU A 497 1.21 -32.69 -9.05
N ALA A 498 0.28 -31.94 -9.63
CA ALA A 498 0.44 -31.37 -10.95
C ALA A 498 1.38 -30.15 -10.85
N TYR A 499 2.25 -29.94 -11.84
CA TYR A 499 3.08 -28.74 -11.93
C TYR A 499 3.46 -28.42 -13.37
N ILE A 500 3.66 -27.14 -13.65
CA ILE A 500 4.23 -26.69 -14.92
C ILE A 500 5.75 -26.55 -14.77
N LYS A 501 6.46 -26.93 -15.83
CA LYS A 501 7.85 -26.56 -16.08
C LYS A 501 7.88 -25.46 -17.15
N PHE A 502 8.63 -24.39 -16.88
CA PHE A 502 8.90 -23.29 -17.79
C PHE A 502 10.37 -23.37 -18.23
N ASP A 503 10.61 -23.25 -19.54
CA ASP A 503 11.94 -23.18 -20.15
C ASP A 503 12.10 -21.87 -20.93
N ASP A 504 12.89 -20.98 -20.34
CA ASP A 504 13.18 -19.62 -20.80
C ASP A 504 14.51 -19.52 -21.56
N GLU A 505 15.18 -20.63 -21.89
CA GLU A 505 16.50 -20.57 -22.51
C GLU A 505 16.52 -19.83 -23.87
N SER A 506 15.37 -19.73 -24.53
CA SER A 506 15.18 -18.97 -25.78
C SER A 506 14.61 -17.55 -25.61
N ILE A 507 14.32 -17.08 -24.39
CA ILE A 507 13.77 -15.74 -24.15
C ILE A 507 14.91 -14.75 -23.97
N ASP A 508 14.79 -13.56 -24.58
CA ASP A 508 15.76 -12.48 -24.37
C ASP A 508 15.73 -11.94 -22.92
N THR A 509 16.85 -11.35 -22.51
CA THR A 509 17.01 -10.78 -21.16
C THR A 509 16.85 -9.27 -21.19
N MET A 510 15.90 -8.77 -20.43
CA MET A 510 15.82 -7.35 -20.10
C MET A 510 16.76 -7.04 -18.93
N THR A 511 17.49 -5.93 -19.03
CA THR A 511 18.52 -5.52 -18.07
C THR A 511 18.10 -4.24 -17.37
N ILE A 512 17.81 -4.31 -16.07
CA ILE A 512 17.35 -3.19 -15.27
C ILE A 512 18.50 -2.68 -14.38
N PRO A 513 18.86 -1.38 -14.42
CA PRO A 513 19.89 -0.84 -13.55
C PRO A 513 19.39 -0.69 -12.12
N TYR A 514 20.19 -1.12 -11.15
CA TYR A 514 19.96 -0.93 -9.72
C TYR A 514 21.10 -0.13 -9.10
N TYR A 515 20.79 1.04 -8.55
CA TYR A 515 21.78 1.98 -8.01
C TYR A 515 22.09 1.68 -6.54
N GLY A 516 21.07 1.30 -5.77
CA GLY A 516 21.13 0.84 -4.39
C GLY A 516 21.41 1.92 -3.35
N ILE A 517 21.92 1.51 -2.20
CA ILE A 517 21.89 2.31 -0.97
C ILE A 517 22.89 3.47 -1.01
N PRO A 518 22.43 4.74 -0.89
CA PRO A 518 23.32 5.90 -0.87
C PRO A 518 24.38 5.81 0.23
N GLY A 519 25.65 5.96 -0.17
CA GLY A 519 26.80 5.91 0.74
C GLY A 519 27.34 4.50 1.05
N SER A 520 26.68 3.43 0.58
CA SER A 520 27.23 2.07 0.70
C SER A 520 28.36 1.83 -0.30
N LEU A 521 29.44 1.17 0.13
CA LEU A 521 30.49 0.69 -0.76
C LEU A 521 29.98 -0.39 -1.73
N ASP A 522 28.97 -1.16 -1.33
CA ASP A 522 28.33 -2.18 -2.19
C ASP A 522 27.51 -1.55 -3.33
N SER A 523 27.28 -0.23 -3.29
CA SER A 523 26.62 0.58 -4.32
C SER A 523 27.57 1.57 -5.00
N GLN A 524 28.90 1.38 -4.88
CA GLN A 524 29.88 2.19 -5.60
C GLN A 524 29.75 2.08 -7.13
N TYR A 525 29.26 0.93 -7.62
CA TYR A 525 29.01 0.67 -9.03
C TYR A 525 27.57 0.17 -9.18
N THR A 526 26.84 0.71 -10.17
CA THR A 526 25.49 0.28 -10.53
C THR A 526 25.46 -1.22 -10.80
N LYS A 527 24.54 -1.92 -10.15
CA LYS A 527 24.26 -3.34 -10.38
C LYS A 527 23.26 -3.48 -11.52
N ILE A 528 23.16 -4.67 -12.09
CA ILE A 528 22.19 -4.99 -13.13
C ILE A 528 21.36 -6.17 -12.62
N VAL A 529 20.04 -6.00 -12.66
CA VAL A 529 19.08 -7.08 -12.47
C VAL A 529 18.63 -7.55 -13.86
N ASN A 530 18.57 -8.86 -14.05
CA ASN A 530 18.30 -9.50 -15.32
C ASN A 530 16.98 -10.26 -15.22
N ILE A 531 16.03 -9.95 -16.11
CA ILE A 531 14.72 -10.61 -16.17
C ILE A 531 14.57 -11.24 -17.56
N ARG A 532 14.12 -12.50 -17.64
CA ARG A 532 13.68 -13.11 -18.90
C ARG A 532 12.31 -12.52 -19.21
N TYR A 533 12.20 -11.78 -20.31
CA TYR A 533 10.99 -11.01 -20.60
C TYR A 533 10.68 -11.10 -22.10
N PRO A 534 9.65 -11.87 -22.50
CA PRO A 534 9.25 -11.98 -23.90
C PRO A 534 8.48 -10.72 -24.31
N LYS A 535 9.01 -10.01 -25.31
CA LYS A 535 8.30 -8.89 -25.97
C LYS A 535 7.46 -9.43 -27.16
N PRO A 536 6.40 -8.74 -27.61
CA PRO A 536 5.57 -9.20 -28.72
C PRO A 536 6.37 -9.52 -29.98
N GLY A 537 6.00 -10.63 -30.63
CA GLY A 537 6.70 -11.25 -31.75
C GLY A 537 7.92 -12.09 -31.38
N THR A 538 8.48 -11.97 -30.16
CA THR A 538 9.62 -12.81 -29.71
C THR A 538 9.17 -14.22 -29.29
N ALA A 539 10.08 -15.05 -28.79
CA ALA A 539 9.73 -16.38 -28.28
C ALA A 539 9.16 -16.31 -26.86
N ASN A 540 8.03 -17.00 -26.62
CA ASN A 540 7.47 -17.20 -25.28
C ASN A 540 8.20 -18.33 -24.53
N PRO A 541 8.01 -18.45 -23.19
CA PRO A 541 8.45 -19.61 -22.43
C PRO A 541 7.93 -20.92 -23.04
N LYS A 542 8.80 -21.93 -23.13
CA LYS A 542 8.35 -23.28 -23.49
C LYS A 542 7.79 -23.94 -22.24
N VAL A 543 6.49 -24.20 -22.25
CA VAL A 543 5.80 -24.85 -21.14
C VAL A 543 5.59 -26.34 -21.37
N SER A 544 5.77 -27.13 -20.31
CA SER A 544 5.36 -28.53 -20.26
C SER A 544 4.67 -28.84 -18.93
N LEU A 545 3.58 -29.60 -18.98
CA LEU A 545 2.78 -29.95 -17.82
C LEU A 545 3.14 -31.37 -17.34
N HIS A 546 3.26 -31.53 -16.03
CA HIS A 546 3.69 -32.77 -15.39
C HIS A 546 2.77 -33.11 -14.21
N VAL A 547 2.67 -34.41 -13.89
CA VAL A 547 2.01 -34.89 -12.68
C VAL A 547 2.96 -35.86 -11.97
N TYR A 548 3.30 -35.56 -10.73
CA TYR A 548 4.04 -36.45 -9.84
C TYR A 548 3.08 -37.26 -8.97
N ASN A 549 3.33 -38.56 -8.82
CA ASN A 549 2.61 -39.45 -7.91
C ASN A 549 3.50 -39.77 -6.70
N ALA A 550 3.05 -39.36 -5.50
CA ALA A 550 3.81 -39.47 -4.26
C ALA A 550 4.01 -40.92 -3.76
N GLU A 551 3.05 -41.81 -4.04
CA GLU A 551 3.13 -43.23 -3.64
C GLU A 551 4.06 -44.01 -4.57
N ALA A 552 3.90 -43.83 -5.88
CA ALA A 552 4.74 -44.49 -6.89
C ALA A 552 6.15 -43.89 -6.98
N ARG A 553 6.34 -42.65 -6.50
CA ARG A 553 7.55 -41.82 -6.67
C ARG A 553 7.96 -41.68 -8.14
N THR A 554 6.97 -41.42 -9.00
CA THR A 554 7.14 -41.30 -10.47
C THR A 554 6.43 -40.05 -11.00
N THR A 555 6.98 -39.47 -12.07
CA THR A 555 6.40 -38.34 -12.81
C THR A 555 5.88 -38.80 -14.17
N MET A 556 4.69 -38.35 -14.54
CA MET A 556 4.11 -38.44 -15.89
C MET A 556 4.19 -37.06 -16.55
N ASN A 557 4.62 -37.00 -17.80
CA ASN A 557 4.54 -35.79 -18.62
C ASN A 557 3.20 -35.81 -19.37
N LEU A 558 2.51 -34.67 -19.45
CA LEU A 558 1.21 -34.56 -20.10
C LEU A 558 1.32 -33.95 -21.51
N ASP A 559 0.65 -34.59 -22.47
CA ASP A 559 0.70 -34.26 -23.90
C ASP A 559 -0.04 -32.95 -24.21
N THR A 560 0.64 -32.00 -24.86
CA THR A 560 0.06 -30.75 -25.36
C THR A 560 -0.95 -31.01 -26.50
N PRO A 561 -2.08 -30.28 -26.58
CA PRO A 561 -3.02 -30.38 -27.69
C PRO A 561 -2.37 -30.11 -29.06
N THR A 562 -2.67 -30.98 -30.03
CA THR A 562 -2.11 -30.88 -31.39
C THR A 562 -2.63 -29.65 -32.14
N GLY A 563 -1.75 -28.99 -32.90
CA GLY A 563 -2.10 -27.83 -33.74
C GLY A 563 -1.88 -26.46 -33.09
N LEU A 564 -1.51 -26.40 -31.81
CA LEU A 564 -1.05 -25.17 -31.17
C LEU A 564 0.44 -24.89 -31.48
N ASN A 565 0.76 -23.62 -31.69
CA ASN A 565 2.13 -23.09 -31.74
C ASN A 565 2.27 -22.04 -30.65
N ASP A 566 3.38 -22.07 -29.89
CA ASP A 566 3.58 -21.30 -28.65
C ASP A 566 2.34 -21.29 -27.72
N PRO A 567 1.85 -22.48 -27.29
CA PRO A 567 0.65 -22.60 -26.48
C PRO A 567 0.81 -22.00 -25.08
N ILE A 568 -0.26 -21.42 -24.55
CA ILE A 568 -0.30 -20.88 -23.18
C ILE A 568 -1.19 -21.79 -22.32
N ILE A 569 -0.68 -22.34 -21.21
CA ILE A 569 -1.50 -23.02 -20.21
C ILE A 569 -2.14 -21.96 -19.31
N SER A 570 -3.43 -21.66 -19.46
CA SER A 570 -4.08 -20.60 -18.67
C SER A 570 -4.65 -21.09 -17.34
N THR A 571 -5.11 -22.35 -17.27
CA THR A 571 -5.63 -22.96 -16.04
C THR A 571 -5.27 -24.44 -15.95
N VAL A 572 -5.00 -24.91 -14.73
CA VAL A 572 -4.78 -26.31 -14.36
C VAL A 572 -5.62 -26.60 -13.12
N SER A 573 -6.49 -27.61 -13.16
CA SER A 573 -7.40 -27.89 -12.04
C SER A 573 -7.82 -29.35 -11.98
N TRP A 574 -7.89 -29.92 -10.77
CA TRP A 574 -8.33 -31.29 -10.56
C TRP A 574 -9.87 -31.33 -10.55
N ALA A 575 -10.46 -32.08 -11.48
CA ALA A 575 -11.91 -32.37 -11.48
C ALA A 575 -12.23 -33.50 -10.49
N THR A 576 -11.30 -34.45 -10.34
CA THR A 576 -11.30 -35.48 -9.30
C THR A 576 -9.84 -35.80 -8.95
N ASN A 577 -9.61 -36.72 -8.02
CA ASN A 577 -8.25 -37.22 -7.71
C ASN A 577 -7.56 -37.95 -8.88
N GLU A 578 -8.30 -38.35 -9.91
CA GLU A 578 -7.78 -39.07 -11.08
C GLU A 578 -7.83 -38.24 -12.38
N ILE A 579 -8.75 -37.28 -12.48
CA ILE A 579 -8.97 -36.47 -13.69
C ILE A 579 -8.47 -35.04 -13.48
N LEU A 580 -7.47 -34.66 -14.25
CA LEU A 580 -6.97 -33.28 -14.34
C LEU A 580 -7.59 -32.60 -15.57
N VAL A 581 -8.09 -31.38 -15.42
CA VAL A 581 -8.60 -30.53 -16.50
C VAL A 581 -7.67 -29.34 -16.70
N VAL A 582 -7.42 -29.00 -17.96
CA VAL A 582 -6.44 -27.97 -18.35
C VAL A 582 -7.01 -27.16 -19.50
N THR A 583 -6.83 -25.84 -19.44
CA THR A 583 -7.12 -24.94 -20.58
C THR A 583 -5.82 -24.54 -21.25
N TRP A 584 -5.71 -24.86 -22.54
CA TRP A 584 -4.61 -24.42 -23.40
C TRP A 584 -5.11 -23.36 -24.38
N LEU A 585 -4.54 -22.15 -24.34
CA LEU A 585 -4.82 -21.09 -25.29
C LEU A 585 -3.82 -21.13 -26.45
N ASN A 586 -4.22 -20.66 -27.62
CA ASN A 586 -3.26 -20.24 -28.64
C ASN A 586 -2.57 -18.93 -28.23
N ARG A 587 -1.42 -18.64 -28.85
CA ARG A 587 -0.58 -17.46 -28.54
C ARG A 587 -1.33 -16.12 -28.53
N VAL A 588 -2.20 -15.88 -29.52
CA VAL A 588 -3.06 -14.67 -29.61
C VAL A 588 -4.33 -14.74 -28.76
N GLN A 589 -4.53 -15.82 -28.00
CA GLN A 589 -5.55 -15.98 -26.96
C GLN A 589 -7.01 -15.78 -27.43
N ASN A 590 -7.30 -16.15 -28.68
CA ASN A 590 -8.65 -16.15 -29.26
C ASN A 590 -9.21 -17.56 -29.53
N GLU A 591 -8.42 -18.62 -29.30
CA GLU A 591 -8.86 -20.02 -29.30
C GLU A 591 -8.38 -20.75 -28.05
N ALA A 592 -9.28 -21.52 -27.42
CA ALA A 592 -9.00 -22.32 -26.23
C ALA A 592 -9.34 -23.80 -26.44
N PHE A 593 -8.44 -24.67 -26.04
CA PHE A 593 -8.59 -26.12 -26.00
C PHE A 593 -8.74 -26.55 -24.55
N LEU A 594 -9.99 -26.77 -24.14
CA LEU A 594 -10.32 -27.31 -22.83
C LEU A 594 -10.21 -28.83 -22.91
N VAL A 595 -9.29 -29.42 -22.14
CA VAL A 595 -8.97 -30.85 -22.21
C VAL A 595 -8.94 -31.49 -20.82
N SER A 596 -9.16 -32.81 -20.76
CA SER A 596 -8.90 -33.62 -19.56
C SER A 596 -7.84 -34.69 -19.78
N TYR A 597 -7.13 -35.04 -18.71
CA TYR A 597 -6.15 -36.12 -18.64
C TYR A 597 -6.56 -37.13 -17.57
N ASP A 598 -6.52 -38.42 -17.91
CA ASP A 598 -6.64 -39.50 -16.94
C ASP A 598 -5.25 -39.82 -16.36
N THR A 599 -5.11 -39.65 -15.04
CA THR A 599 -3.86 -39.85 -14.29
C THR A 599 -3.86 -41.13 -13.46
N THR A 600 -4.78 -42.07 -13.73
CA THR A 600 -4.90 -43.34 -12.99
C THR A 600 -3.70 -44.26 -13.20
N SER A 601 -3.10 -44.27 -14.40
CA SER A 601 -2.00 -45.18 -14.76
C SER A 601 -0.79 -44.46 -15.33
N PHE A 602 0.33 -44.53 -14.60
CA PHE A 602 1.63 -43.97 -14.99
C PHE A 602 2.43 -44.91 -15.92
N ALA A 603 1.86 -46.04 -16.34
CA ALA A 603 2.53 -47.05 -17.18
C ALA A 603 2.35 -46.82 -18.69
N SER A 604 1.40 -45.96 -19.08
CA SER A 604 1.10 -45.62 -20.48
C SER A 604 1.63 -44.23 -20.83
N ALA A 605 1.82 -43.95 -22.12
CA ALA A 605 1.94 -42.57 -22.58
C ALA A 605 0.65 -41.81 -22.22
N SER A 606 0.79 -40.53 -21.85
CA SER A 606 -0.37 -39.69 -21.58
C SER A 606 -1.16 -39.46 -22.86
N THR A 607 -2.47 -39.28 -22.75
CA THR A 607 -3.32 -38.84 -23.87
C THR A 607 -4.39 -37.91 -23.32
N TYR A 608 -4.61 -36.77 -23.97
CA TYR A 608 -5.68 -35.86 -23.61
C TYR A 608 -7.02 -36.26 -24.25
N GLN A 609 -8.12 -35.98 -23.55
CA GLN A 609 -9.47 -35.94 -24.11
C GLN A 609 -9.87 -34.49 -24.34
N LEU A 610 -10.20 -34.11 -25.58
CA LEU A 610 -10.77 -32.79 -25.87
C LEU A 610 -12.18 -32.69 -25.30
N ILE A 611 -12.38 -31.84 -24.30
CA ILE A 611 -13.72 -31.50 -23.78
C ILE A 611 -14.39 -30.53 -24.75
N SER A 612 -13.72 -29.43 -25.09
CA SER A 612 -14.25 -28.45 -26.04
C SER A 612 -13.16 -27.61 -26.70
N HIS A 613 -13.45 -27.12 -27.91
CA HIS A 613 -12.66 -26.12 -28.61
C HIS A 613 -13.50 -24.84 -28.69
N ILE A 614 -13.07 -23.81 -27.97
CA ILE A 614 -13.78 -22.54 -27.80
C ILE A 614 -13.05 -21.49 -28.65
N LYS A 615 -13.80 -20.60 -29.31
CA LYS A 615 -13.25 -19.54 -30.18
C LYS A 615 -13.94 -18.21 -29.93
N GLN A 616 -13.18 -17.12 -30.01
CA GLN A 616 -13.68 -15.75 -30.02
C GLN A 616 -13.10 -14.99 -31.22
N GLU A 617 -13.70 -15.15 -32.41
CA GLU A 617 -13.12 -14.64 -33.66
C GLU A 617 -12.93 -13.12 -33.69
N ASN A 618 -13.80 -12.37 -33.01
CA ASN A 618 -13.82 -10.90 -33.00
C ASN A 618 -13.36 -10.30 -31.66
N GLY A 619 -12.51 -11.00 -30.91
CA GLY A 619 -12.02 -10.59 -29.60
C GLY A 619 -10.99 -11.57 -29.05
N TRP A 620 -10.96 -11.70 -27.72
CA TRP A 620 -10.07 -12.60 -26.98
C TRP A 620 -10.86 -13.42 -25.93
N LEU A 621 -10.24 -14.46 -25.39
CA LEU A 621 -10.83 -15.35 -24.38
C LEU A 621 -10.27 -15.07 -22.99
N GLU A 622 -11.14 -14.59 -22.08
CA GLU A 622 -10.81 -14.45 -20.66
C GLU A 622 -11.00 -15.79 -19.93
N MET A 623 -10.01 -16.67 -20.04
CA MET A 623 -10.02 -18.03 -19.46
C MET A 623 -8.84 -18.29 -18.51
N PHE A 624 -8.53 -17.31 -17.66
CA PHE A 624 -7.46 -17.36 -16.66
C PHE A 624 -7.97 -17.78 -15.26
N THR A 625 -9.27 -17.68 -14.99
CA THR A 625 -9.89 -18.18 -13.76
C THR A 625 -10.12 -19.69 -13.83
N PRO A 626 -9.67 -20.48 -12.83
CA PRO A 626 -9.95 -21.91 -12.74
C PRO A 626 -11.45 -22.26 -12.86
N PRO A 627 -11.83 -23.35 -13.56
CA PRO A 627 -13.20 -23.80 -13.63
C PRO A 627 -13.72 -24.32 -12.28
N VAL A 628 -15.00 -24.08 -11.99
CA VAL A 628 -15.69 -24.62 -10.80
C VAL A 628 -16.37 -25.94 -11.16
N PHE A 629 -16.05 -27.02 -10.44
CA PHE A 629 -16.56 -28.36 -10.72
C PHE A 629 -17.84 -28.70 -9.97
N SER A 630 -18.61 -29.65 -10.51
CA SER A 630 -19.58 -30.40 -9.72
C SER A 630 -18.86 -31.29 -8.71
N LYS A 631 -19.55 -31.62 -7.61
CA LYS A 631 -19.04 -32.44 -6.48
C LYS A 631 -18.54 -33.85 -6.86
N ASP A 632 -18.93 -34.35 -8.02
CA ASP A 632 -18.50 -35.64 -8.57
C ASP A 632 -17.44 -35.50 -9.70
N GLY A 633 -17.05 -34.27 -10.03
CA GLY A 633 -16.12 -33.95 -11.13
C GLY A 633 -16.66 -34.22 -12.53
N SER A 634 -17.95 -34.55 -12.70
CA SER A 634 -18.52 -34.90 -14.01
C SER A 634 -18.90 -33.68 -14.86
N GLN A 635 -19.03 -32.51 -14.24
CA GLN A 635 -19.37 -31.24 -14.88
C GLN A 635 -18.48 -30.11 -14.38
N LEU A 636 -18.35 -29.06 -15.19
CA LEU A 636 -17.62 -27.84 -14.84
C LEU A 636 -18.35 -26.59 -15.32
N LEU A 637 -18.03 -25.46 -14.70
CA LEU A 637 -18.55 -24.13 -15.01
C LEU A 637 -17.41 -23.19 -15.42
N LEU A 638 -17.69 -22.36 -16.42
CA LEU A 638 -16.86 -21.28 -16.92
C LEU A 638 -17.73 -20.03 -17.14
N ILE A 639 -17.11 -18.85 -17.19
CA ILE A 639 -17.77 -17.64 -17.68
C ILE A 639 -17.37 -17.47 -19.15
N LEU A 640 -18.34 -17.48 -20.08
CA LEU A 640 -18.10 -17.31 -21.52
C LEU A 640 -19.17 -16.40 -22.12
N SER A 641 -18.86 -15.76 -23.25
CA SER A 641 -19.80 -14.89 -23.94
C SER A 641 -20.85 -15.68 -24.75
N HIS A 642 -22.13 -15.31 -24.58
CA HIS A 642 -23.26 -15.86 -25.32
C HIS A 642 -24.07 -14.75 -25.98
N ASP A 643 -24.49 -14.95 -27.23
CA ASP A 643 -25.38 -14.03 -27.94
C ASP A 643 -26.74 -13.92 -27.24
N GLN A 644 -27.16 -12.69 -26.95
CA GLN A 644 -28.45 -12.38 -26.32
C GLN A 644 -29.53 -11.96 -27.34
N GLY A 645 -29.18 -11.93 -28.63
CA GLY A 645 -30.08 -11.71 -29.75
C GLY A 645 -30.37 -10.25 -30.08
N GLY A 646 -30.63 -9.99 -31.36
CA GLY A 646 -30.89 -8.66 -31.89
C GLY A 646 -29.72 -7.70 -31.66
N ASP A 647 -30.01 -6.43 -31.42
CA ASP A 647 -28.97 -5.41 -31.27
C ASP A 647 -28.19 -5.50 -29.95
N ALA A 648 -28.56 -6.42 -29.04
CA ALA A 648 -27.89 -6.60 -27.76
C ALA A 648 -26.44 -7.09 -27.91
N GLY A 649 -26.19 -8.00 -28.86
CA GLY A 649 -24.93 -8.72 -28.96
C GLY A 649 -24.69 -9.70 -27.81
N SER A 650 -23.44 -10.09 -27.62
CA SER A 650 -23.04 -11.12 -26.66
C SER A 650 -22.69 -10.56 -25.28
N TYR A 651 -22.96 -11.36 -24.24
CA TYR A 651 -22.65 -11.04 -22.85
C TYR A 651 -22.03 -12.26 -22.14
N ARG A 652 -21.11 -12.01 -21.21
CA ARG A 652 -20.47 -13.02 -20.36
C ARG A 652 -21.47 -13.64 -19.36
N HIS A 653 -21.66 -14.95 -19.47
CA HIS A 653 -22.64 -15.74 -18.71
C HIS A 653 -22.07 -17.09 -18.24
N ILE A 654 -22.67 -17.67 -17.20
CA ILE A 654 -22.27 -18.98 -16.68
C ILE A 654 -22.54 -20.06 -17.72
N THR A 655 -21.52 -20.83 -18.06
CA THR A 655 -21.55 -21.89 -19.07
C THR A 655 -21.13 -23.20 -18.47
N ARG A 656 -22.01 -24.21 -18.55
CA ARG A 656 -21.74 -25.57 -18.07
C ARG A 656 -21.24 -26.47 -19.20
N TYR A 657 -20.20 -27.23 -18.91
CA TYR A 657 -19.71 -28.35 -19.73
C TYR A 657 -19.77 -29.65 -18.93
N ASN A 658 -19.90 -30.78 -19.61
CA ASN A 658 -19.59 -32.09 -19.02
C ASN A 658 -18.10 -32.38 -19.23
N VAL A 659 -17.45 -33.06 -18.28
CA VAL A 659 -16.06 -33.52 -18.38
C VAL A 659 -15.99 -34.79 -19.25
N ALA A 660 -16.43 -34.64 -20.50
CA ALA A 660 -16.58 -35.71 -21.48
C ALA A 660 -16.16 -35.21 -22.87
N ALA A 661 -15.78 -36.14 -23.76
CA ALA A 661 -15.31 -35.81 -25.09
C ALA A 661 -16.33 -35.00 -25.91
N ASN A 662 -15.89 -33.86 -26.45
CA ASN A 662 -16.69 -32.96 -27.29
C ASN A 662 -18.00 -32.48 -26.63
N SER A 663 -17.97 -32.11 -25.36
CA SER A 663 -19.12 -31.48 -24.70
C SER A 663 -19.43 -30.12 -25.34
N ALA A 664 -20.70 -29.94 -25.72
CA ALA A 664 -21.26 -28.62 -25.96
C ALA A 664 -21.36 -27.84 -24.64
N GLY A 665 -21.10 -26.53 -24.70
CA GLY A 665 -21.34 -25.62 -23.59
C GLY A 665 -22.81 -25.22 -23.52
N VAL A 666 -23.37 -25.17 -22.32
CA VAL A 666 -24.77 -24.76 -22.10
C VAL A 666 -24.77 -23.54 -21.18
N ALA A 667 -25.25 -22.41 -21.69
CA ALA A 667 -25.49 -21.22 -20.87
C ALA A 667 -26.57 -21.52 -19.81
N LEU A 668 -26.28 -21.19 -18.55
CA LEU A 668 -27.23 -21.30 -17.43
C LEU A 668 -27.80 -19.94 -17.01
N THR A 669 -27.22 -18.83 -17.49
CA THR A 669 -27.71 -17.46 -17.30
C THR A 669 -27.87 -16.76 -18.65
N SER A 670 -28.79 -15.79 -18.72
CA SER A 670 -29.03 -14.98 -19.92
C SER A 670 -29.61 -13.61 -19.55
N GLY A 671 -29.22 -12.58 -20.28
CA GLY A 671 -29.68 -11.20 -20.12
C GLY A 671 -28.62 -10.18 -20.54
N LYS A 672 -29.00 -8.90 -20.55
CA LYS A 672 -28.08 -7.78 -20.86
C LYS A 672 -27.25 -7.37 -19.65
N PHE A 673 -26.61 -8.33 -19.00
CA PHE A 673 -25.77 -8.14 -17.83
C PHE A 673 -24.55 -9.06 -17.92
N VAL A 674 -23.50 -8.71 -17.17
CA VAL A 674 -22.22 -9.44 -17.13
C VAL A 674 -22.14 -10.21 -15.82
N VAL A 675 -21.96 -11.52 -15.91
CA VAL A 675 -21.46 -12.34 -14.81
C VAL A 675 -19.96 -12.07 -14.67
N THR A 676 -19.52 -11.67 -13.48
CA THR A 676 -18.13 -11.26 -13.23
C THR A 676 -17.32 -12.32 -12.49
N GLU A 677 -17.96 -13.16 -11.67
CA GLU A 677 -17.27 -14.14 -10.81
C GLU A 677 -18.22 -15.31 -10.50
N ILE A 678 -17.72 -16.56 -10.54
CA ILE A 678 -18.43 -17.72 -9.99
C ILE A 678 -17.78 -18.02 -8.64
N LEU A 679 -18.56 -17.92 -7.56
CA LEU A 679 -18.06 -18.04 -6.19
C LEU A 679 -18.04 -19.50 -5.70
N GLY A 680 -18.94 -20.34 -6.22
CA GLY A 680 -18.97 -21.77 -5.90
C GLY A 680 -20.17 -22.52 -6.46
N TRP A 681 -20.14 -23.84 -6.33
CA TRP A 681 -21.23 -24.74 -6.71
C TRP A 681 -21.44 -25.78 -5.60
N ASN A 682 -22.60 -25.73 -4.94
CA ASN A 682 -23.00 -26.68 -3.90
C ASN A 682 -24.26 -27.44 -4.30
N ASP A 683 -24.16 -28.76 -4.42
CA ASP A 683 -25.25 -29.66 -4.83
C ASP A 683 -26.02 -29.15 -6.08
N ASP A 684 -27.23 -28.59 -5.96
CA ASP A 684 -28.02 -28.02 -7.08
C ASP A 684 -27.94 -26.49 -7.21
N THR A 685 -27.11 -25.80 -6.41
CA THR A 685 -27.05 -24.34 -6.37
C THR A 685 -25.67 -23.82 -6.78
N ILE A 686 -25.65 -22.89 -7.74
CA ILE A 686 -24.46 -22.11 -8.13
C ILE A 686 -24.57 -20.72 -7.51
N TYR A 687 -23.46 -20.23 -6.96
CA TYR A 687 -23.33 -18.91 -6.37
C TYR A 687 -22.40 -18.04 -7.22
N TYR A 688 -22.81 -16.81 -7.52
CA TYR A 688 -22.08 -15.95 -8.46
C TYR A 688 -22.27 -14.44 -8.21
N LEU A 689 -21.37 -13.64 -8.77
CA LEU A 689 -21.49 -12.18 -8.85
C LEU A 689 -21.85 -11.76 -10.27
N ALA A 690 -22.76 -10.79 -10.36
CA ALA A 690 -23.12 -10.15 -11.62
C ALA A 690 -23.55 -8.69 -11.41
N ASN A 691 -23.45 -7.89 -12.46
CA ASN A 691 -24.12 -6.59 -12.51
C ASN A 691 -25.58 -6.73 -12.96
N THR A 692 -26.28 -5.61 -13.17
CA THR A 692 -27.69 -5.63 -13.57
C THR A 692 -27.90 -5.04 -14.98
N PRO A 693 -28.98 -5.43 -15.70
CA PRO A 693 -29.34 -4.78 -16.97
C PRO A 693 -29.71 -3.30 -16.86
N ALA A 694 -29.97 -2.81 -15.66
CA ALA A 694 -30.36 -1.42 -15.40
C ALA A 694 -29.16 -0.53 -15.03
N ASP A 695 -28.18 -1.10 -14.33
CA ASP A 695 -26.99 -0.40 -13.84
C ASP A 695 -25.77 -1.34 -13.91
N PRO A 696 -24.76 -1.04 -14.75
CA PRO A 696 -23.55 -1.83 -14.83
C PRO A 696 -22.56 -1.55 -13.69
N ALA A 697 -22.74 -0.46 -12.92
CA ALA A 697 -21.80 -0.02 -11.88
C ALA A 697 -21.97 -0.75 -10.53
N VAL A 698 -23.03 -1.56 -10.39
CA VAL A 698 -23.30 -2.37 -9.20
C VAL A 698 -22.86 -3.82 -9.42
N GLN A 699 -22.48 -4.52 -8.36
CA GLN A 699 -22.27 -5.97 -8.36
C GLN A 699 -23.09 -6.57 -7.22
N HIS A 700 -23.90 -7.58 -7.56
CA HIS A 700 -24.78 -8.26 -6.62
C HIS A 700 -24.48 -9.76 -6.55
N PHE A 701 -24.78 -10.33 -5.40
CA PHE A 701 -24.66 -11.75 -5.10
C PHE A 701 -25.95 -12.48 -5.46
N TYR A 702 -25.83 -13.52 -6.28
CA TYR A 702 -26.92 -14.32 -6.80
C TYR A 702 -26.73 -15.81 -6.48
N SER A 703 -27.85 -16.52 -6.32
CA SER A 703 -27.93 -17.97 -6.46
C SER A 703 -28.63 -18.36 -7.77
N LEU A 704 -28.36 -19.56 -8.25
CA LEU A 704 -28.93 -20.16 -9.46
C LEU A 704 -29.14 -21.66 -9.22
N SER A 705 -30.37 -22.16 -9.39
CA SER A 705 -30.63 -23.60 -9.38
C SER A 705 -30.23 -24.23 -10.72
N VAL A 706 -29.46 -25.31 -10.68
CA VAL A 706 -29.01 -26.05 -11.87
C VAL A 706 -30.15 -26.87 -12.49
N THR A 707 -31.11 -27.35 -11.68
CA THR A 707 -32.30 -28.05 -12.19
C THR A 707 -33.33 -27.12 -12.82
N SER A 708 -33.69 -25.99 -12.20
CA SER A 708 -34.71 -25.07 -12.76
C SER A 708 -34.16 -24.01 -13.72
N SER A 709 -32.85 -23.72 -13.65
CA SER A 709 -32.21 -22.55 -14.29
C SER A 709 -32.81 -21.20 -13.86
N GLU A 710 -33.46 -21.15 -12.68
CA GLU A 710 -33.96 -19.91 -12.09
C GLU A 710 -32.89 -19.31 -11.18
N SER A 711 -32.67 -17.99 -11.31
CA SER A 711 -31.74 -17.25 -10.46
C SER A 711 -32.47 -16.32 -9.49
N THR A 712 -31.98 -16.26 -8.26
CA THR A 712 -32.48 -15.38 -7.19
C THR A 712 -31.37 -14.42 -6.77
N CYS A 713 -31.67 -13.13 -6.71
CA CYS A 713 -30.75 -12.14 -6.16
C CYS A 713 -30.80 -12.19 -4.63
N ILE A 714 -29.68 -12.45 -3.97
CA ILE A 714 -29.59 -12.52 -2.51
C ILE A 714 -29.30 -11.12 -1.94
N SER A 715 -28.48 -10.33 -2.63
CA SER A 715 -28.06 -9.01 -2.14
C SER A 715 -28.86 -7.82 -2.69
N CYS A 716 -29.96 -8.01 -3.43
CA CYS A 716 -30.67 -6.86 -4.03
C CYS A 716 -31.47 -6.05 -3.00
N ASP A 717 -32.02 -6.71 -1.98
CA ASP A 717 -32.72 -6.05 -0.86
C ASP A 717 -31.76 -5.60 0.26
N ILE A 718 -30.52 -6.08 0.23
CA ILE A 718 -29.40 -5.58 1.03
C ILE A 718 -28.84 -4.37 0.28
N LYS A 719 -28.71 -3.19 0.92
CA LYS A 719 -28.49 -1.91 0.20
C LYS A 719 -27.07 -1.71 -0.37
N THR A 720 -26.36 -2.77 -0.75
CA THR A 720 -24.89 -2.77 -0.86
C THR A 720 -24.34 -3.79 -1.86
N SER A 721 -23.27 -3.44 -2.56
CA SER A 721 -22.50 -4.33 -3.46
C SER A 721 -21.70 -5.37 -2.69
N ALA A 722 -21.53 -6.58 -3.25
CA ALA A 722 -21.08 -7.76 -2.51
C ALA A 722 -19.82 -8.44 -3.10
N LYS A 723 -18.91 -8.90 -2.22
CA LYS A 723 -18.06 -10.08 -2.47
C LYS A 723 -18.39 -11.18 -1.46
N GLY A 724 -18.35 -12.43 -1.92
CA GLY A 724 -18.67 -13.62 -1.12
C GLY A 724 -17.51 -14.61 -1.09
N GLU A 725 -17.01 -14.96 0.10
CA GLU A 725 -16.12 -16.11 0.30
C GLU A 725 -16.92 -17.23 0.99
N ASP A 726 -17.20 -18.32 0.26
CA ASP A 726 -18.17 -19.34 0.64
C ASP A 726 -17.51 -20.67 1.01
N TYR A 727 -18.06 -21.33 2.02
CA TYR A 727 -17.74 -22.71 2.41
C TYR A 727 -19.01 -23.56 2.62
N PHE A 728 -20.04 -23.30 1.81
CA PHE A 728 -21.23 -24.11 1.53
C PHE A 728 -22.20 -24.38 2.69
N SER A 729 -21.80 -24.10 3.92
CA SER A 729 -22.64 -24.03 5.13
C SER A 729 -22.75 -22.61 5.67
N TYR A 730 -21.73 -21.79 5.39
CA TYR A 730 -21.59 -20.40 5.79
C TYR A 730 -20.83 -19.65 4.70
N TYR A 731 -21.12 -18.36 4.55
CA TYR A 731 -20.38 -17.46 3.67
C TYR A 731 -20.13 -16.11 4.35
N VAL A 732 -19.02 -15.49 3.98
CA VAL A 732 -18.67 -14.12 4.37
C VAL A 732 -19.21 -13.18 3.32
N PHE A 733 -19.98 -12.17 3.74
CA PHE A 733 -20.56 -11.16 2.88
C PHE A 733 -19.86 -9.82 3.13
N ASN A 734 -19.13 -9.33 2.15
CA ASN A 734 -18.45 -8.04 2.18
C ASN A 734 -19.27 -6.98 1.42
N CYS A 735 -19.97 -6.11 2.14
CA CYS A 735 -20.52 -4.87 1.61
C CYS A 735 -19.37 -3.94 1.22
N ALA A 736 -19.22 -3.64 -0.07
CA ALA A 736 -18.14 -2.77 -0.57
C ALA A 736 -18.58 -1.33 -0.88
N GLY A 737 -19.88 -1.01 -0.83
CA GLY A 737 -20.44 0.30 -1.16
C GLY A 737 -21.90 0.22 -1.61
N PRO A 738 -22.58 1.36 -1.89
CA PRO A 738 -22.03 2.72 -1.94
C PRO A 738 -21.89 3.40 -0.58
N GLY A 739 -22.51 2.86 0.48
CA GLY A 739 -22.30 3.30 1.87
C GLY A 739 -20.94 2.86 2.44
N PHE A 740 -20.71 3.09 3.73
CA PHE A 740 -19.51 2.58 4.40
C PHE A 740 -19.46 1.03 4.35
N PRO A 741 -18.30 0.43 4.07
CA PRO A 741 -18.16 -1.03 4.01
C PRO A 741 -18.47 -1.74 5.31
N GLU A 742 -19.16 -2.88 5.22
CA GLU A 742 -19.51 -3.75 6.36
C GLU A 742 -19.21 -5.20 5.96
N ILE A 743 -18.55 -5.97 6.83
CA ILE A 743 -18.33 -7.39 6.60
C ILE A 743 -19.15 -8.18 7.60
N SER A 744 -19.96 -9.12 7.11
CA SER A 744 -20.90 -9.89 7.90
C SER A 744 -20.85 -11.37 7.56
N LEU A 745 -21.09 -12.22 8.55
CA LEU A 745 -21.09 -13.67 8.39
C LEU A 745 -22.54 -14.19 8.31
N PHE A 746 -22.81 -15.06 7.35
CA PHE A 746 -24.13 -15.61 7.06
C PHE A 746 -24.12 -17.13 7.05
N ASN A 747 -25.28 -17.77 7.28
CA ASN A 747 -25.47 -19.20 7.05
C ASN A 747 -26.02 -19.49 5.64
N ALA A 748 -26.08 -20.78 5.27
CA ALA A 748 -26.62 -21.22 3.98
C ALA A 748 -28.11 -20.86 3.74
N ASN A 749 -28.87 -20.47 4.76
CA ASN A 749 -30.25 -19.96 4.63
C ASN A 749 -30.30 -18.44 4.37
N HIS A 750 -29.15 -17.79 4.19
CA HIS A 750 -29.00 -16.34 4.07
C HIS A 750 -29.39 -15.54 5.32
N GLU A 751 -29.35 -16.16 6.50
CA GLU A 751 -29.54 -15.48 7.78
C GLU A 751 -28.21 -14.89 8.29
N LYS A 752 -28.19 -13.58 8.60
CA LYS A 752 -27.01 -12.89 9.16
C LYS A 752 -26.76 -13.40 10.59
N LEU A 753 -25.61 -14.02 10.81
CA LEU A 753 -25.20 -14.57 12.10
C LEU A 753 -24.55 -13.52 12.99
N MET A 754 -23.63 -12.72 12.41
CA MET A 754 -22.91 -11.65 13.09
C MET A 754 -22.37 -10.63 12.09
N VAL A 755 -22.07 -9.43 12.58
CA VAL A 755 -21.13 -8.52 11.90
C VAL A 755 -19.71 -8.94 12.30
N TRP A 756 -18.82 -9.06 11.32
CA TRP A 756 -17.39 -9.33 11.52
C TRP A 756 -16.61 -8.02 11.69
N GLU A 757 -16.91 -7.04 10.86
CA GLU A 757 -16.29 -5.70 10.87
C GLU A 757 -17.32 -4.67 10.41
N ASP A 758 -17.59 -3.65 11.23
CA ASP A 758 -18.58 -2.60 10.96
C ASP A 758 -17.93 -1.26 10.53
N ASN A 759 -16.61 -1.19 10.52
CA ASN A 759 -15.82 0.01 10.23
C ASN A 759 -16.21 1.23 11.10
N ALA A 760 -16.70 1.03 12.33
CA ALA A 760 -17.17 2.11 13.19
C ALA A 760 -16.15 3.23 13.41
N ASP A 761 -14.86 2.90 13.55
CA ASP A 761 -13.77 3.90 13.66
C ASP A 761 -13.68 4.79 12.41
N LEU A 762 -13.79 4.20 11.21
CA LEU A 762 -13.76 4.92 9.94
C LEU A 762 -15.01 5.78 9.76
N ILE A 763 -16.17 5.28 10.16
CA ILE A 763 -17.43 6.02 10.15
C ILE A 763 -17.33 7.23 11.08
N GLU A 764 -16.80 7.08 12.30
CA GLU A 764 -16.60 8.19 13.22
C GLU A 764 -15.66 9.26 12.64
N MET A 765 -14.52 8.88 12.05
CA MET A 765 -13.62 9.81 11.38
C MET A 765 -14.28 10.54 10.19
N LEU A 766 -14.99 9.82 9.32
CA LEU A 766 -15.52 10.37 8.05
C LEU A 766 -16.93 10.97 8.11
N ASP A 767 -17.71 10.72 9.16
CA ASP A 767 -19.07 11.26 9.33
C ASP A 767 -19.13 12.37 10.40
N LYS A 768 -18.08 12.52 11.24
CA LYS A 768 -18.04 13.52 12.33
C LYS A 768 -16.83 14.45 12.30
N GLU A 769 -15.68 13.99 11.80
CA GLU A 769 -14.44 14.79 11.84
C GLU A 769 -14.06 15.39 10.48
N HIS A 770 -14.56 14.81 9.38
CA HIS A 770 -14.15 15.14 8.01
C HIS A 770 -15.31 15.28 7.03
N SER A 771 -15.21 16.25 6.11
CA SER A 771 -16.15 16.36 4.98
C SER A 771 -15.75 15.43 3.82
N MET A 772 -16.72 14.73 3.24
CA MET A 772 -16.54 13.85 2.09
C MET A 772 -17.01 14.49 0.76
N PRO A 773 -16.44 14.11 -0.39
CA PRO A 773 -16.88 14.61 -1.70
C PRO A 773 -18.28 14.10 -2.03
N LYS A 774 -19.09 14.94 -2.70
CA LYS A 774 -20.39 14.51 -3.20
C LYS A 774 -20.21 13.74 -4.51
N ILE A 775 -20.63 12.48 -4.52
CA ILE A 775 -20.61 11.65 -5.74
C ILE A 775 -21.81 12.01 -6.63
N GLN A 776 -21.57 12.21 -7.93
CA GLN A 776 -22.60 12.32 -8.95
C GLN A 776 -22.27 11.38 -10.12
N ARG A 777 -23.19 10.45 -10.44
CA ARG A 777 -23.10 9.63 -11.66
C ARG A 777 -23.86 10.29 -12.81
N LEU A 778 -23.32 10.19 -14.02
CA LEU A 778 -23.86 10.74 -15.27
C LEU A 778 -23.68 9.75 -16.41
N GLU A 779 -24.50 9.87 -17.46
CA GLU A 779 -24.32 9.14 -18.71
C GLU A 779 -24.16 10.13 -19.88
N PHE A 780 -23.29 9.79 -20.83
CA PHE A 780 -23.06 10.58 -22.05
C PHE A 780 -23.07 9.67 -23.28
N ASN A 781 -23.66 10.13 -24.39
CA ASN A 781 -23.70 9.33 -25.61
C ASN A 781 -22.31 9.37 -26.30
N ILE A 782 -21.78 8.20 -26.62
CA ILE A 782 -20.58 8.04 -27.46
C ILE A 782 -21.01 7.82 -28.91
N SER A 783 -22.02 6.97 -29.12
CA SER A 783 -22.63 6.64 -30.40
C SER A 783 -24.14 6.47 -30.24
N ASP A 784 -24.86 6.21 -31.33
CA ASP A 784 -26.30 5.93 -31.30
C ASP A 784 -26.65 4.67 -30.47
N GLU A 785 -25.69 3.75 -30.27
CA GLU A 785 -25.88 2.51 -29.50
C GLU A 785 -25.23 2.54 -28.10
N PHE A 786 -24.22 3.41 -27.86
CA PHE A 786 -23.39 3.35 -26.65
C PHE A 786 -23.39 4.63 -25.82
N LYS A 787 -23.48 4.44 -24.50
CA LYS A 787 -23.29 5.47 -23.49
C LYS A 787 -22.07 5.19 -22.63
N ALA A 788 -21.25 6.22 -22.40
CA ALA A 788 -20.25 6.22 -21.35
C ALA A 788 -20.93 6.29 -19.97
N GLN A 789 -20.36 5.60 -18.98
CA GLN A 789 -20.65 5.86 -17.58
C GLN A 789 -19.64 6.88 -17.05
N VAL A 790 -20.09 7.86 -16.27
CA VAL A 790 -19.24 8.90 -15.69
C VAL A 790 -19.51 9.02 -14.20
N LEU A 791 -18.45 9.07 -13.40
CA LEU A 791 -18.50 9.38 -11.98
C LEU A 791 -17.74 10.68 -11.71
N LEU A 792 -18.42 11.66 -11.13
CA LEU A 792 -17.82 12.90 -10.65
C LEU A 792 -17.74 12.88 -9.12
N LYS A 793 -16.55 13.10 -8.56
CA LYS A 793 -16.37 13.51 -7.16
C LYS A 793 -16.38 15.04 -7.13
N LEU A 794 -17.42 15.61 -6.52
CA LEU A 794 -17.63 17.04 -6.43
C LEU A 794 -17.18 17.58 -5.06
N PRO A 795 -16.64 18.81 -4.98
CA PRO A 795 -16.34 19.46 -3.72
C PRO A 795 -17.56 19.53 -2.78
N PRO A 796 -17.37 19.39 -1.46
CA PRO A 796 -18.45 19.58 -0.50
C PRO A 796 -18.96 21.03 -0.56
N ASN A 797 -20.29 21.20 -0.52
CA ASN A 797 -20.96 22.52 -0.58
C ASN A 797 -20.68 23.36 -1.85
N MET A 798 -20.26 22.72 -2.95
CA MET A 798 -20.04 23.34 -4.26
C MET A 798 -21.29 24.08 -4.82
N ASP A 799 -21.06 25.21 -5.48
CA ASP A 799 -22.09 25.92 -6.24
C ASP A 799 -22.44 25.19 -7.55
N LEU A 800 -23.57 24.47 -7.54
CA LEU A 800 -24.07 23.75 -8.71
C LEU A 800 -24.84 24.62 -9.70
N SER A 801 -25.02 25.93 -9.44
CA SER A 801 -25.77 26.81 -10.35
C SER A 801 -24.95 27.24 -11.59
N GLY A 802 -23.63 27.06 -11.56
CA GLY A 802 -22.71 27.49 -12.62
C GLY A 802 -22.31 28.97 -12.56
N ASN A 803 -22.70 29.70 -11.51
CA ASN A 803 -22.13 31.03 -11.24
C ASN A 803 -20.64 30.93 -10.88
N THR A 804 -20.25 29.85 -10.22
CA THR A 804 -18.86 29.49 -9.92
C THR A 804 -18.38 28.40 -10.88
N LYS A 805 -17.15 28.55 -11.39
CA LYS A 805 -16.51 27.62 -12.33
C LYS A 805 -15.31 26.95 -11.66
N TYR A 806 -15.30 25.62 -11.68
CA TYR A 806 -14.34 24.79 -10.97
C TYR A 806 -13.45 24.01 -11.94
N PRO A 807 -12.15 23.90 -11.66
CA PRO A 807 -11.22 23.08 -12.45
C PRO A 807 -11.60 21.60 -12.36
N MET A 808 -11.19 20.82 -13.36
CA MET A 808 -11.49 19.38 -13.45
C MET A 808 -10.24 18.55 -13.78
N VAL A 809 -10.10 17.41 -13.13
CA VAL A 809 -9.08 16.39 -13.43
C VAL A 809 -9.79 15.11 -13.84
N VAL A 810 -9.53 14.63 -15.06
CA VAL A 810 -10.00 13.35 -15.56
C VAL A 810 -8.99 12.27 -15.20
N ASN A 811 -9.46 11.23 -14.53
CA ASN A 811 -8.72 10.02 -14.20
C ASN A 811 -9.04 8.95 -15.25
N VAL A 812 -8.03 8.52 -15.99
CA VAL A 812 -8.15 7.45 -16.99
C VAL A 812 -7.28 6.26 -16.60
N TYR A 813 -7.86 5.07 -16.68
CA TYR A 813 -7.10 3.84 -16.91
C TYR A 813 -7.29 3.36 -18.35
N GLY A 814 -8.51 3.05 -18.78
CA GLY A 814 -8.84 2.80 -20.18
C GLY A 814 -8.28 1.51 -20.80
N GLY A 815 -7.61 0.66 -20.02
CA GLY A 815 -7.15 -0.64 -20.48
C GLY A 815 -8.30 -1.59 -20.84
N PRO A 816 -8.08 -2.60 -21.71
CA PRO A 816 -9.08 -3.61 -22.05
C PRO A 816 -9.68 -4.30 -20.82
N ASP A 817 -10.99 -4.58 -20.87
CA ASP A 817 -11.82 -5.17 -19.78
C ASP A 817 -11.85 -4.40 -18.45
N SER A 818 -11.16 -3.25 -18.35
CA SER A 818 -11.15 -2.44 -17.14
C SER A 818 -12.45 -1.64 -16.95
N TYR A 819 -12.71 -1.23 -15.71
CA TYR A 819 -13.84 -0.38 -15.34
C TYR A 819 -13.55 0.29 -14.00
N GLN A 820 -13.92 1.56 -13.86
CA GLN A 820 -13.66 2.38 -12.68
C GLN A 820 -14.92 3.09 -12.13
N VAL A 821 -16.02 3.13 -12.89
CA VAL A 821 -17.30 3.70 -12.47
C VAL A 821 -18.13 2.61 -11.76
N LEU A 822 -17.88 2.46 -10.46
CA LEU A 822 -18.55 1.49 -9.58
C LEU A 822 -19.24 2.18 -8.40
N GLU A 823 -20.30 1.57 -7.86
CA GLU A 823 -20.87 1.92 -6.55
C GLU A 823 -20.06 1.35 -5.36
N LYS A 824 -18.73 1.40 -5.47
CA LYS A 824 -17.80 0.98 -4.43
C LYS A 824 -17.33 2.20 -3.62
N PHE A 825 -17.37 2.10 -2.30
CA PHE A 825 -16.81 3.10 -1.41
C PHE A 825 -15.30 3.23 -1.61
N SER A 826 -14.81 4.45 -1.80
CA SER A 826 -13.38 4.73 -2.01
C SER A 826 -12.98 6.13 -1.53
N VAL A 827 -11.90 6.17 -0.74
CA VAL A 827 -11.15 7.39 -0.44
C VAL A 827 -9.84 7.30 -1.22
N ASP A 828 -9.66 8.20 -2.18
CA ASP A 828 -8.47 8.26 -3.04
C ASP A 828 -7.97 9.70 -3.18
N TRP A 829 -6.93 9.91 -3.99
CA TRP A 829 -6.42 11.23 -4.31
C TRP A 829 -7.49 12.17 -4.90
N GLY A 830 -8.44 11.64 -5.67
CA GLY A 830 -9.57 12.39 -6.19
C GLY A 830 -10.52 12.90 -5.09
N SER A 831 -10.72 12.11 -4.03
CA SER A 831 -11.45 12.55 -2.83
C SER A 831 -10.72 13.71 -2.14
N TYR A 832 -9.39 13.65 -2.02
CA TYR A 832 -8.57 14.75 -1.48
C TYR A 832 -8.65 16.02 -2.36
N LEU A 833 -8.51 15.89 -3.69
CA LEU A 833 -8.56 17.02 -4.63
C LEU A 833 -9.93 17.72 -4.61
N ALA A 834 -11.02 16.94 -4.52
CA ALA A 834 -12.37 17.48 -4.41
C ALA A 834 -12.59 18.27 -3.11
N VAL A 835 -12.19 17.70 -1.96
CA VAL A 835 -12.42 18.33 -0.65
C VAL A 835 -11.50 19.54 -0.42
N ASN A 836 -10.21 19.45 -0.74
CA ASN A 836 -9.22 20.45 -0.33
C ASN A 836 -8.88 21.48 -1.40
N LYS A 837 -8.89 21.08 -2.67
CA LYS A 837 -8.51 21.95 -3.79
C LYS A 837 -9.72 22.47 -4.56
N SER A 838 -10.93 22.02 -4.21
CA SER A 838 -12.17 22.29 -4.95
C SER A 838 -12.08 21.89 -6.44
N ILE A 839 -11.33 20.83 -6.74
CA ILE A 839 -11.16 20.28 -8.10
C ILE A 839 -12.21 19.18 -8.31
N ILE A 840 -12.96 19.25 -9.41
CA ILE A 840 -13.85 18.15 -9.83
C ILE A 840 -12.96 16.98 -10.26
N TYR A 841 -13.15 15.80 -9.68
CA TYR A 841 -12.44 14.60 -10.12
C TYR A 841 -13.40 13.71 -10.92
N ALA A 842 -13.08 13.45 -12.18
CA ALA A 842 -13.94 12.74 -13.11
C ALA A 842 -13.33 11.39 -13.52
N THR A 843 -14.13 10.33 -13.48
CA THR A 843 -13.79 8.99 -13.97
C THR A 843 -14.77 8.62 -15.08
N ILE A 844 -14.28 8.06 -16.19
CA ILE A 844 -15.08 7.81 -17.41
C ILE A 844 -14.84 6.38 -17.91
N ASP A 845 -15.87 5.54 -17.89
CA ASP A 845 -15.89 4.22 -18.52
C ASP A 845 -16.61 4.29 -19.88
N GLY A 846 -15.84 4.14 -20.96
CA GLY A 846 -16.32 4.18 -22.35
C GLY A 846 -16.28 2.82 -23.05
N ARG A 847 -15.94 2.83 -24.34
CA ARG A 847 -15.54 1.65 -25.11
C ARG A 847 -14.31 0.95 -24.49
N LEU A 848 -14.17 -0.34 -24.75
CA LEU A 848 -13.32 -1.34 -24.05
C LEU A 848 -13.69 -1.68 -22.59
N SER A 849 -14.67 -1.03 -21.96
CA SER A 849 -15.04 -1.35 -20.58
C SER A 849 -15.77 -2.69 -20.41
N GLY A 850 -15.41 -3.42 -19.34
CA GLY A 850 -15.77 -4.84 -19.18
C GLY A 850 -17.21 -5.19 -18.82
N LEU A 851 -18.00 -4.20 -18.39
CA LEU A 851 -19.29 -4.43 -17.71
C LEU A 851 -20.54 -4.29 -18.62
N LYS A 852 -20.35 -4.08 -19.92
CA LYS A 852 -21.46 -3.76 -20.86
C LYS A 852 -21.54 -4.65 -22.11
N GLY A 853 -20.89 -5.80 -22.10
CA GLY A 853 -20.97 -6.83 -23.15
C GLY A 853 -19.96 -6.66 -24.30
N ASP A 854 -19.84 -7.70 -25.11
CA ASP A 854 -18.76 -7.91 -26.10
C ASP A 854 -18.63 -6.77 -27.12
N LYS A 855 -19.76 -6.18 -27.55
CA LYS A 855 -19.79 -5.05 -28.49
C LYS A 855 -19.00 -3.83 -27.98
N ILE A 856 -19.03 -3.57 -26.67
CA ILE A 856 -18.29 -2.49 -26.03
C ILE A 856 -16.86 -2.95 -25.72
N LEU A 857 -16.72 -4.14 -25.14
CA LEU A 857 -15.43 -4.72 -24.72
C LEU A 857 -14.43 -4.86 -25.89
N PHE A 858 -14.84 -5.47 -27.00
CA PHE A 858 -13.95 -5.77 -28.13
C PHE A 858 -13.84 -4.65 -29.16
N SER A 859 -14.43 -3.48 -28.91
CA SER A 859 -14.46 -2.36 -29.87
C SER A 859 -13.09 -1.77 -30.23
N GLY A 860 -12.07 -1.95 -29.38
CA GLY A 860 -10.67 -1.62 -29.66
C GLY A 860 -9.78 -2.85 -29.91
N TYR A 861 -10.35 -4.05 -30.07
CA TYR A 861 -9.57 -5.24 -30.39
C TYR A 861 -8.75 -5.00 -31.67
N ARG A 862 -7.45 -5.27 -31.59
CA ARG A 862 -6.44 -5.04 -32.63
C ARG A 862 -6.17 -3.57 -32.97
N ASN A 863 -6.72 -2.62 -32.21
CA ASN A 863 -6.63 -1.20 -32.50
C ASN A 863 -6.62 -0.35 -31.21
N LEU A 864 -5.81 -0.75 -30.24
CA LEU A 864 -5.63 -0.03 -28.97
C LEU A 864 -5.09 1.40 -29.19
N GLY A 865 -5.46 2.33 -28.31
CA GLY A 865 -5.16 3.76 -28.42
C GLY A 865 -6.11 4.53 -29.33
N THR A 866 -7.31 4.01 -29.61
CA THR A 866 -8.25 4.65 -30.55
C THR A 866 -9.57 5.00 -29.89
N VAL A 867 -10.48 4.03 -29.76
CA VAL A 867 -11.86 4.26 -29.32
C VAL A 867 -11.96 4.64 -27.84
N GLU A 868 -11.09 4.12 -26.98
CA GLU A 868 -11.00 4.54 -25.57
C GLU A 868 -10.48 5.97 -25.46
N VAL A 869 -9.51 6.36 -26.29
CA VAL A 869 -8.92 7.71 -26.28
C VAL A 869 -9.91 8.74 -26.84
N GLU A 870 -10.59 8.39 -27.93
CA GLU A 870 -11.70 9.19 -28.49
C GLU A 870 -12.79 9.42 -27.45
N ASP A 871 -13.16 8.38 -26.69
CA ASP A 871 -14.21 8.48 -25.67
C ASP A 871 -13.81 9.40 -24.52
N GLN A 872 -12.57 9.33 -24.01
CA GLN A 872 -12.11 10.25 -22.97
C GLN A 872 -12.20 11.72 -23.45
N ILE A 873 -11.77 12.02 -24.68
CA ILE A 873 -11.83 13.39 -25.25
C ILE A 873 -13.29 13.81 -25.48
N SER A 874 -14.10 12.95 -26.10
CA SER A 874 -15.49 13.24 -26.49
C SER A 874 -16.40 13.43 -25.29
N VAL A 875 -16.32 12.54 -24.29
CA VAL A 875 -17.13 12.63 -23.08
C VAL A 875 -16.70 13.81 -22.22
N THR A 876 -15.38 14.08 -22.10
CA THR A 876 -14.90 15.28 -21.42
C THR A 876 -15.39 16.57 -22.09
N GLN A 877 -15.39 16.62 -23.42
CA GLN A 877 -15.99 17.74 -24.16
C GLN A 877 -17.49 17.90 -23.85
N GLN A 878 -18.26 16.81 -23.79
CA GLN A 878 -19.69 16.87 -23.44
C GLN A 878 -19.92 17.31 -21.99
N ILE A 879 -19.06 16.90 -21.04
CA ILE A 879 -19.08 17.37 -19.65
C ILE A 879 -18.85 18.89 -19.60
N GLN A 880 -17.79 19.39 -20.25
CA GLN A 880 -17.50 20.83 -20.31
C GLN A 880 -18.63 21.68 -20.92
N GLN A 881 -19.41 21.10 -21.85
CA GLN A 881 -20.50 21.79 -22.54
C GLN A 881 -21.84 21.76 -21.77
N THR A 882 -22.13 20.68 -21.04
CA THR A 882 -23.45 20.46 -20.43
C THR A 882 -23.47 20.63 -18.91
N VAL A 883 -22.33 20.47 -18.23
CA VAL A 883 -22.23 20.59 -16.77
C VAL A 883 -21.86 22.04 -16.41
N PRO A 884 -22.81 22.85 -15.87
CA PRO A 884 -22.71 24.30 -15.90
C PRO A 884 -21.63 24.87 -14.96
N TYR A 885 -21.12 24.08 -14.01
CA TYR A 885 -20.09 24.47 -13.04
C TYR A 885 -18.67 24.01 -13.41
N VAL A 886 -18.48 23.26 -14.50
CA VAL A 886 -17.16 22.84 -15.00
C VAL A 886 -16.47 24.00 -15.73
N ASP A 887 -15.17 24.15 -15.51
CA ASP A 887 -14.28 25.05 -16.23
C ASP A 887 -13.49 24.32 -17.33
N GLY A 888 -13.89 24.49 -18.58
CA GLY A 888 -13.19 23.92 -19.73
C GLY A 888 -11.77 24.47 -19.95
N THR A 889 -11.43 25.64 -19.40
CA THR A 889 -10.07 26.21 -19.52
C THR A 889 -9.07 25.64 -18.52
N ARG A 890 -9.58 25.00 -17.45
CA ARG A 890 -8.81 24.37 -16.38
C ARG A 890 -9.20 22.90 -16.25
N THR A 891 -9.09 22.16 -17.35
CA THR A 891 -9.29 20.70 -17.40
C THR A 891 -7.97 20.00 -17.70
N ALA A 892 -7.62 18.99 -16.89
CA ALA A 892 -6.44 18.14 -17.04
C ALA A 892 -6.83 16.65 -17.12
N ILE A 893 -5.91 15.80 -17.60
CA ILE A 893 -6.08 14.34 -17.60
C ILE A 893 -4.86 13.65 -16.98
N TRP A 894 -5.06 12.54 -16.27
CA TRP A 894 -3.97 11.76 -15.69
C TRP A 894 -4.28 10.26 -15.66
N GLY A 895 -3.21 9.46 -15.62
CA GLY A 895 -3.32 8.01 -15.44
C GLY A 895 -1.96 7.34 -15.21
N TRP A 896 -2.03 6.05 -14.87
CA TRP A 896 -0.88 5.18 -14.55
C TRP A 896 -0.87 3.96 -15.47
N SER A 897 0.30 3.48 -15.89
CA SER A 897 0.45 2.30 -16.76
C SER A 897 -0.24 2.50 -18.11
N TYR A 898 -1.20 1.65 -18.49
CA TYR A 898 -2.09 1.89 -19.62
C TYR A 898 -2.86 3.21 -19.49
N GLY A 899 -3.21 3.64 -18.28
CA GLY A 899 -3.77 4.97 -18.03
C GLY A 899 -2.78 6.10 -18.34
N GLY A 900 -1.49 5.87 -18.12
CA GLY A 900 -0.43 6.82 -18.48
C GLY A 900 -0.29 6.95 -20.00
N TYR A 901 -0.40 5.82 -20.71
CA TYR A 901 -0.50 5.78 -22.17
C TYR A 901 -1.73 6.53 -22.67
N ALA A 902 -2.93 6.20 -22.16
CA ALA A 902 -4.19 6.82 -22.55
C ALA A 902 -4.22 8.34 -22.26
N ALA A 903 -3.69 8.79 -21.12
CA ALA A 903 -3.59 10.22 -20.79
C ALA A 903 -2.65 10.98 -21.75
N GLY A 904 -1.48 10.40 -22.07
CA GLY A 904 -0.54 10.99 -23.02
C GLY A 904 -1.09 11.04 -24.45
N LEU A 905 -1.73 9.95 -24.89
CA LEU A 905 -2.32 9.84 -26.23
C LEU A 905 -3.58 10.70 -26.38
N ALA A 906 -4.39 10.86 -25.34
CA ALA A 906 -5.49 11.81 -25.30
C ALA A 906 -5.00 13.25 -25.42
N LEU A 907 -3.95 13.65 -24.69
CA LEU A 907 -3.35 14.98 -24.80
C LEU A 907 -2.84 15.23 -26.23
N ALA A 908 -2.15 14.24 -26.81
CA ALA A 908 -1.56 14.32 -28.16
C ALA A 908 -2.60 14.28 -29.31
N THR A 909 -3.77 13.66 -29.10
CA THR A 909 -4.82 13.52 -30.13
C THR A 909 -5.89 14.62 -30.01
N ASP A 910 -5.96 15.31 -28.87
CA ASP A 910 -6.87 16.42 -28.63
C ASP A 910 -6.54 17.65 -29.50
N THR A 911 -7.19 17.72 -30.66
CA THR A 911 -7.16 18.85 -31.61
C THR A 911 -8.10 20.00 -31.24
N LYS A 912 -8.88 19.86 -30.16
CA LYS A 912 -9.92 20.82 -29.74
C LYS A 912 -9.53 21.61 -28.49
N SER A 913 -8.36 21.33 -27.91
CA SER A 913 -7.87 21.88 -26.64
C SER A 913 -8.83 21.62 -25.47
N ILE A 914 -9.37 20.40 -25.40
CA ILE A 914 -10.18 19.89 -24.27
C ILE A 914 -9.32 19.77 -23.01
N PHE A 915 -8.04 19.39 -23.15
CA PHE A 915 -7.10 19.24 -22.05
C PHE A 915 -6.00 20.30 -22.13
N LYS A 916 -5.80 21.06 -21.05
CA LYS A 916 -4.69 22.01 -20.92
C LYS A 916 -3.36 21.31 -20.64
N CYS A 917 -3.40 20.25 -19.84
CA CYS A 917 -2.22 19.50 -19.43
C CYS A 917 -2.53 18.02 -19.18
N ALA A 918 -1.49 17.17 -19.20
CA ALA A 918 -1.62 15.77 -18.77
C ALA A 918 -0.43 15.27 -17.93
N MET A 919 -0.71 14.28 -17.09
CA MET A 919 0.28 13.58 -16.26
C MET A 919 0.24 12.08 -16.56
N SER A 920 1.36 11.53 -17.04
CA SER A 920 1.53 10.11 -17.36
C SER A 920 2.49 9.46 -16.37
N VAL A 921 1.99 8.55 -15.53
CA VAL A 921 2.81 7.75 -14.61
C VAL A 921 3.06 6.37 -15.22
N ALA A 922 4.33 5.94 -15.27
CA ALA A 922 4.81 4.70 -15.88
C ALA A 922 4.10 4.35 -17.21
N PRO A 923 4.04 5.27 -18.21
CA PRO A 923 3.27 5.03 -19.42
C PRO A 923 3.91 3.96 -20.32
N ILE A 924 3.06 3.14 -20.93
CA ILE A 924 3.39 2.45 -22.17
C ILE A 924 3.45 3.52 -23.28
N THR A 925 4.49 3.53 -24.11
CA THR A 925 4.73 4.63 -25.08
C THR A 925 4.99 4.15 -26.50
N ASP A 926 5.58 2.97 -26.64
CA ASP A 926 5.94 2.38 -27.92
C ASP A 926 5.41 0.95 -28.05
N TRP A 927 4.77 0.73 -29.19
CA TRP A 927 4.22 -0.55 -29.62
C TRP A 927 4.90 -1.04 -30.92
N THR A 928 5.96 -0.41 -31.46
CA THR A 928 6.90 -1.03 -32.45
C THR A 928 8.08 -0.11 -32.80
N LEU A 929 9.32 -0.61 -32.64
CA LEU A 929 10.54 0.16 -32.90
C LEU A 929 10.96 0.20 -34.39
N TYR A 930 10.58 1.27 -35.09
CA TYR A 930 10.83 1.44 -36.53
C TYR A 930 12.32 1.67 -36.91
N VAL A 931 13.12 0.60 -37.04
CA VAL A 931 14.47 0.63 -37.66
C VAL A 931 14.69 -0.58 -38.58
N ALA A 932 14.29 -0.45 -39.85
CA ALA A 932 14.71 -1.39 -40.89
C ALA A 932 16.25 -1.43 -41.03
N PRO A 933 16.88 -2.61 -41.25
CA PRO A 933 16.29 -3.87 -41.67
C PRO A 933 16.27 -4.95 -40.55
N ILE A 934 15.99 -4.57 -39.30
CA ILE A 934 15.89 -5.50 -38.17
C ILE A 934 14.41 -5.62 -37.77
N THR A 935 14.00 -6.83 -37.36
CA THR A 935 12.62 -7.17 -37.00
C THR A 935 12.07 -6.24 -35.91
N ASP A 936 10.87 -5.73 -36.17
CA ASP A 936 10.13 -4.81 -35.32
C ASP A 936 9.86 -5.42 -33.95
N TRP A 937 10.30 -4.75 -32.88
CA TRP A 937 10.01 -5.16 -31.50
C TRP A 937 9.23 -4.07 -30.78
N THR A 938 8.15 -4.48 -30.15
CA THR A 938 7.30 -3.65 -29.29
C THR A 938 7.83 -3.74 -27.86
N LEU A 939 7.48 -2.79 -26.97
CA LEU A 939 8.26 -2.64 -25.73
C LEU A 939 7.62 -3.22 -24.45
N TYR A 940 6.35 -3.59 -24.49
CA TYR A 940 5.64 -4.28 -23.39
C TYR A 940 5.77 -5.81 -23.56
N ASP A 941 5.05 -6.64 -22.80
CA ASP A 941 5.17 -8.11 -22.85
C ASP A 941 4.32 -8.75 -23.96
N SER A 942 4.67 -9.98 -24.34
CA SER A 942 3.99 -10.73 -25.41
C SER A 942 2.57 -11.20 -25.04
N ILE A 943 2.32 -11.62 -23.80
CA ILE A 943 1.07 -12.26 -23.40
C ILE A 943 -0.06 -11.24 -23.32
N TYR A 944 0.14 -10.10 -22.65
CA TYR A 944 -0.80 -8.99 -22.64
C TYR A 944 -1.01 -8.45 -24.04
N THR A 945 0.07 -8.04 -24.71
CA THR A 945 -0.08 -7.24 -25.91
C THR A 945 -0.68 -8.05 -27.05
N GLU A 946 -0.25 -9.30 -27.25
CA GLU A 946 -0.77 -10.13 -28.34
C GLU A 946 -2.22 -10.59 -28.10
N ARG A 947 -2.69 -10.64 -26.84
CA ARG A 947 -4.11 -10.88 -26.48
C ARG A 947 -5.03 -9.82 -27.10
N PHE A 948 -4.60 -8.56 -27.07
CA PHE A 948 -5.42 -7.44 -27.52
C PHE A 948 -5.05 -6.93 -28.91
N MET A 949 -3.79 -7.09 -29.33
CA MET A 949 -3.25 -6.54 -30.58
C MET A 949 -2.88 -7.60 -31.62
N GLY A 950 -2.97 -8.90 -31.34
CA GLY A 950 -2.44 -9.94 -32.24
C GLY A 950 -0.91 -9.86 -32.40
N LEU A 951 -0.34 -10.49 -33.43
CA LEU A 951 1.10 -10.48 -33.67
C LEU A 951 1.55 -9.17 -34.37
N PRO A 952 2.72 -8.60 -34.00
CA PRO A 952 3.27 -7.38 -34.60
C PRO A 952 3.91 -7.63 -35.98
N THR A 953 3.33 -8.51 -36.80
CA THR A 953 3.80 -8.84 -38.14
C THR A 953 2.96 -8.12 -39.21
N PRO A 954 3.54 -7.76 -40.37
CA PRO A 954 2.77 -7.18 -41.49
C PRO A 954 1.64 -8.07 -42.01
N ASP A 955 1.78 -9.40 -41.88
CA ASP A 955 0.77 -10.38 -42.29
C ASP A 955 -0.36 -10.58 -41.24
N ASP A 956 -0.23 -9.99 -40.05
CA ASP A 956 -1.24 -10.05 -38.97
C ASP A 956 -1.70 -8.63 -38.57
N ASN A 957 -1.04 -7.93 -37.64
CA ASN A 957 -1.53 -6.65 -37.13
C ASN A 957 -0.54 -5.46 -37.12
N GLY A 958 0.54 -5.50 -37.91
CA GLY A 958 1.57 -4.44 -37.91
C GLY A 958 1.03 -3.00 -38.01
N GLU A 959 -0.03 -2.77 -38.81
CA GLU A 959 -0.66 -1.45 -38.93
C GLU A 959 -1.36 -0.98 -37.63
N GLY A 960 -1.99 -1.89 -36.88
CA GLY A 960 -2.59 -1.55 -35.57
C GLY A 960 -1.54 -1.13 -34.56
N TYR A 961 -0.42 -1.86 -34.52
CA TYR A 961 0.74 -1.53 -33.71
C TYR A 961 1.39 -0.18 -34.11
N ASP A 962 1.48 0.15 -35.40
CA ASP A 962 1.93 1.46 -35.90
C ASP A 962 1.00 2.61 -35.44
N ASN A 963 -0.32 2.40 -35.53
CA ASN A 963 -1.31 3.42 -35.18
C ASN A 963 -1.36 3.76 -33.70
N ALA A 964 -1.11 2.77 -32.83
CA ALA A 964 -1.09 2.87 -31.36
C ALA A 964 0.10 3.67 -30.79
N LYS A 965 1.13 4.02 -31.57
CA LYS A 965 2.35 4.64 -31.03
C LYS A 965 2.11 6.04 -30.48
N LEU A 966 2.37 6.25 -29.19
CA LEU A 966 2.47 7.61 -28.62
C LEU A 966 3.70 8.33 -29.17
N LEU A 967 4.81 7.60 -29.41
CA LEU A 967 6.06 8.15 -29.96
C LEU A 967 5.86 8.94 -31.28
N THR A 968 4.85 8.64 -32.08
CA THR A 968 4.63 9.33 -33.37
C THR A 968 3.75 10.60 -33.25
N ARG A 969 3.22 10.90 -32.05
CA ARG A 969 2.20 11.95 -31.83
C ARG A 969 2.75 13.22 -31.14
N PHE A 970 4.07 13.38 -31.05
CA PHE A 970 4.74 14.48 -30.34
C PHE A 970 4.25 15.89 -30.71
N GLU A 971 3.88 16.14 -31.98
CA GLU A 971 3.35 17.45 -32.41
C GLU A 971 2.08 17.87 -31.66
N GLY A 972 1.25 16.93 -31.22
CA GLY A 972 0.03 17.24 -30.45
C GLY A 972 0.28 17.75 -29.03
N ILE A 973 1.52 17.66 -28.55
CA ILE A 973 1.96 18.07 -27.21
C ILE A 973 2.74 19.39 -27.25
N ARG A 974 3.20 19.85 -28.42
CA ARG A 974 4.17 20.95 -28.58
C ARG A 974 3.85 22.22 -27.79
N ASP A 975 2.56 22.56 -27.66
CA ASP A 975 2.06 23.76 -26.97
C ASP A 975 1.23 23.43 -25.70
N LYS A 976 1.38 22.23 -25.13
CA LYS A 976 0.63 21.74 -23.95
C LYS A 976 1.58 21.33 -22.83
N GLU A 977 1.14 21.46 -21.58
CA GLU A 977 1.95 21.05 -20.43
C GLU A 977 1.86 19.53 -20.22
N TYR A 978 3.00 18.84 -20.27
CA TYR A 978 3.06 17.39 -20.12
C TYR A 978 4.03 16.99 -19.00
N PHE A 979 3.59 16.09 -18.11
CA PHE A 979 4.39 15.56 -17.01
C PHE A 979 4.56 14.05 -17.12
N LEU A 980 5.81 13.61 -17.31
CA LEU A 980 6.21 12.22 -17.43
C LEU A 980 6.85 11.73 -16.11
N ILE A 981 6.30 10.69 -15.49
CA ILE A 981 6.78 10.16 -14.21
C ILE A 981 7.03 8.66 -14.31
N HIS A 982 8.15 8.13 -13.80
CA HIS A 982 8.46 6.69 -13.91
C HIS A 982 9.50 6.23 -12.86
N GLY A 983 9.34 5.04 -12.30
CA GLY A 983 10.39 4.33 -11.53
C GLY A 983 11.50 3.79 -12.45
N THR A 984 12.76 3.85 -12.02
CA THR A 984 13.88 3.34 -12.84
C THR A 984 14.06 1.82 -12.75
N PHE A 985 13.36 1.18 -11.82
CA PHE A 985 13.40 -0.26 -11.56
C PHE A 985 12.04 -0.92 -11.84
N ASP A 986 11.23 -0.29 -12.69
CA ASP A 986 9.97 -0.83 -13.19
C ASP A 986 10.24 -2.10 -14.01
N ASP A 987 9.82 -3.25 -13.48
CA ASP A 987 9.98 -4.58 -14.05
C ASP A 987 8.82 -4.99 -14.97
N ASN A 988 7.75 -4.19 -15.01
CA ASN A 988 6.61 -4.42 -15.89
C ASN A 988 6.60 -3.43 -17.07
N VAL A 989 6.20 -2.17 -16.83
CA VAL A 989 6.26 -1.13 -17.85
C VAL A 989 7.67 -0.58 -17.83
N HIS A 990 8.65 -1.27 -18.41
CA HIS A 990 10.06 -0.88 -18.29
C HIS A 990 10.34 0.62 -18.53
N TYR A 991 11.21 1.21 -17.70
CA TYR A 991 11.71 2.60 -17.81
C TYR A 991 12.24 2.99 -19.21
N GLN A 992 12.63 1.99 -20.01
CA GLN A 992 12.90 2.09 -21.45
C GLN A 992 11.82 2.89 -22.21
N GLN A 993 10.54 2.67 -21.90
CA GLN A 993 9.38 3.35 -22.49
C GLN A 993 9.52 4.86 -22.35
N SER A 994 9.53 5.37 -21.11
CA SER A 994 9.65 6.80 -20.86
C SER A 994 10.93 7.40 -21.38
N MET A 995 12.07 6.69 -21.34
CA MET A 995 13.32 7.23 -21.88
C MET A 995 13.32 7.35 -23.41
N LEU A 996 12.64 6.45 -24.13
CA LEU A 996 12.45 6.60 -25.58
C LEU A 996 11.48 7.72 -25.90
N TRP A 997 10.45 7.93 -25.07
CA TRP A 997 9.54 9.05 -25.23
C TRP A 997 10.20 10.40 -24.98
N SER A 998 10.90 10.56 -23.86
CA SER A 998 11.73 11.74 -23.57
C SER A 998 12.68 12.05 -24.72
N LYS A 999 13.39 11.04 -25.23
CA LYS A 999 14.29 11.19 -26.36
C LYS A 999 13.57 11.71 -27.62
N VAL A 1000 12.36 11.26 -27.93
CA VAL A 1000 11.60 11.79 -29.07
C VAL A 1000 11.21 13.25 -28.84
N LEU A 1001 10.68 13.59 -27.65
CA LEU A 1001 10.29 14.96 -27.32
C LEU A 1001 11.49 15.93 -27.39
N GLU A 1002 12.63 15.53 -26.80
CA GLU A 1002 13.92 16.24 -26.86
C GLU A 1002 14.40 16.46 -28.30
N HIS A 1003 14.40 15.41 -29.12
CA HIS A 1003 14.83 15.48 -30.52
C HIS A 1003 13.92 16.34 -31.41
N GLN A 1004 12.68 16.57 -30.99
CA GLN A 1004 11.67 17.35 -31.73
C GLN A 1004 11.44 18.75 -31.12
N ASP A 1005 12.23 19.16 -30.14
CA ASP A 1005 12.13 20.44 -29.42
C ASP A 1005 10.73 20.68 -28.83
N VAL A 1006 10.18 19.64 -28.17
CA VAL A 1006 8.93 19.70 -27.40
C VAL A 1006 9.26 19.77 -25.91
N LEU A 1007 8.71 20.76 -25.21
CA LEU A 1007 8.93 20.93 -23.77
C LEU A 1007 8.02 20.00 -22.97
N PHE A 1008 8.59 19.40 -21.92
CA PHE A 1008 7.88 18.55 -20.96
C PHE A 1008 8.60 18.58 -19.61
N ARG A 1009 7.88 18.20 -18.55
CA ARG A 1009 8.44 17.94 -17.22
C ARG A 1009 8.68 16.43 -17.11
N GLN A 1010 9.84 16.02 -16.60
CA GLN A 1010 10.12 14.61 -16.28
C GLN A 1010 10.52 14.47 -14.82
N GLN A 1011 10.07 13.39 -14.19
CA GLN A 1011 10.51 12.99 -12.86
C GLN A 1011 10.75 11.48 -12.83
N SER A 1012 11.87 11.05 -12.26
CA SER A 1012 12.23 9.64 -12.20
C SER A 1012 12.56 9.24 -10.78
N TYR A 1013 12.10 8.05 -10.39
CA TYR A 1013 12.30 7.52 -9.05
C TYR A 1013 13.33 6.40 -9.08
N THR A 1014 14.49 6.66 -8.49
CA THR A 1014 15.60 5.71 -8.44
C THR A 1014 15.21 4.47 -7.64
N ASP A 1015 15.45 3.30 -8.23
CA ASP A 1015 15.23 1.96 -7.64
C ASP A 1015 13.78 1.63 -7.24
N GLU A 1016 12.79 2.42 -7.65
CA GLU A 1016 11.37 2.10 -7.46
C GLU A 1016 10.81 1.26 -8.61
N ASP A 1017 9.95 0.30 -8.26
CA ASP A 1017 9.18 -0.54 -9.17
C ASP A 1017 7.89 0.13 -9.68
N HIS A 1018 7.08 -0.61 -10.44
CA HIS A 1018 5.83 -0.13 -11.06
C HIS A 1018 4.82 0.48 -10.08
N SER A 1019 4.87 0.13 -8.79
CA SER A 1019 3.93 0.59 -7.76
C SER A 1019 4.30 1.94 -7.14
N LEU A 1020 5.55 2.37 -7.32
CA LEU A 1020 6.18 3.55 -6.69
C LEU A 1020 5.90 3.65 -5.18
N ALA A 1021 5.74 2.50 -4.49
CA ALA A 1021 5.11 2.42 -3.19
C ALA A 1021 5.86 3.21 -2.11
N SER A 1022 7.21 3.21 -2.12
CA SER A 1022 8.00 3.87 -1.09
C SER A 1022 7.99 5.40 -1.25
N VAL A 1023 7.85 5.88 -2.49
CA VAL A 1023 7.86 7.30 -2.86
C VAL A 1023 6.48 7.92 -3.06
N ARG A 1024 5.38 7.18 -2.79
CA ARG A 1024 3.99 7.66 -2.95
C ARG A 1024 3.73 9.07 -2.40
N PRO A 1025 4.17 9.46 -1.19
CA PRO A 1025 3.98 10.83 -0.70
C PRO A 1025 4.59 11.89 -1.64
N HIS A 1026 5.83 11.67 -2.08
CA HIS A 1026 6.51 12.56 -3.00
C HIS A 1026 5.82 12.60 -4.38
N LEU A 1027 5.32 11.45 -4.86
CA LEU A 1027 4.56 11.36 -6.11
C LEU A 1027 3.31 12.23 -6.08
N TYR A 1028 2.45 12.08 -5.09
CA TYR A 1028 1.20 12.84 -5.04
C TYR A 1028 1.43 14.34 -4.81
N HIS A 1029 2.42 14.74 -4.01
CA HIS A 1029 2.82 16.15 -3.92
C HIS A 1029 3.38 16.71 -5.25
N SER A 1030 4.08 15.89 -6.04
CA SER A 1030 4.62 16.31 -7.34
C SER A 1030 3.51 16.49 -8.39
N LEU A 1031 2.55 15.55 -8.43
CA LEU A 1031 1.34 15.65 -9.25
C LEU A 1031 0.51 16.89 -8.87
N GLU A 1032 0.31 17.11 -7.56
CA GLU A 1032 -0.39 18.29 -7.03
C GLU A 1032 0.30 19.60 -7.41
N ASN A 1033 1.63 19.69 -7.26
CA ASN A 1033 2.40 20.87 -7.66
C ASN A 1033 2.28 21.15 -9.18
N PHE A 1034 2.31 20.12 -10.02
CA PHE A 1034 2.11 20.30 -11.46
C PHE A 1034 0.68 20.72 -11.81
N LEU A 1035 -0.36 20.20 -11.13
CA LEU A 1035 -1.74 20.66 -11.29
C LEU A 1035 -1.93 22.12 -10.86
N ASP A 1036 -1.34 22.52 -9.73
CA ASP A 1036 -1.37 23.90 -9.25
C ASP A 1036 -0.69 24.85 -10.27
N GLU A 1037 0.42 24.44 -10.90
CA GLU A 1037 1.07 25.17 -12.01
C GLU A 1037 0.16 25.24 -13.25
N CYS A 1038 -0.32 24.10 -13.73
CA CYS A 1038 -1.19 23.99 -14.90
C CYS A 1038 -2.51 24.77 -14.75
N PHE A 1039 -3.08 24.90 -13.55
CA PHE A 1039 -4.34 25.63 -13.35
C PHE A 1039 -4.18 27.14 -13.10
N ILE A 1040 -2.96 27.68 -13.10
CA ILE A 1040 -2.75 29.13 -13.10
C ILE A 1040 -3.24 29.73 -14.44
N GLU A 1041 -4.09 30.75 -14.34
CA GLU A 1041 -4.38 31.63 -15.47
C GLU A 1041 -3.17 32.51 -15.75
N ASN A 1042 -2.57 32.35 -16.93
CA ASN A 1042 -1.65 33.33 -17.47
C ASN A 1042 -2.42 34.62 -17.78
N VAL A 1043 -2.40 35.56 -16.83
CA VAL A 1043 -2.91 36.92 -17.03
C VAL A 1043 -2.01 37.63 -18.05
N GLN A 1044 -2.31 37.43 -19.34
CA GLN A 1044 -1.71 38.21 -20.41
C GLN A 1044 -2.20 39.66 -20.29
N ASN A 1045 -1.24 40.57 -20.07
CA ASN A 1045 -1.42 42.02 -20.19
C ASN A 1045 -1.39 42.46 -21.65
#